data_AF-A0A933CF20-F1
#
_entry.id   AF-A0A933CF20-F1
#
_cell.length_a   1.000
_cell.length_b   1.000
_cell.length_c   1.000
_cell.angle_alpha   90.00
_cell.angle_beta   90.00
_cell.angle_gamma   90.00
#
_symmetry.space_group_name_H-M   'P 1'
#
loop_
_entity.id
_entity.type
_entity.pdbx_description
1 polymer ?
#
loop_
_entity_poly.entity_id
_entity_poly.type
_entity_poly.pdbx_seq_one_letter_code
_entity_poly.pdbx_strand_id
1 'polypeptide(L)'
;MAPIFFKAPLTRVSGAFFAVCTFLSVSCQNCESIDLEDASCHPGNPARGESNGKPEVCRNGLDDNCIDGVDEGCDCNSDVGQPDAKDCGGDGRGNDVGACHVTTVTCVNGKFPACEPDRLPGEYADNDCNGVDDDCNGAVDDGFVPFECWTGPDYAVFNERSACAKGLVRCVKGALTECLGETLPDVERCNDRDDDCNDRVDDGTAEENETCGVDTDVGACVYGRNVCAVGGTLVCQGAVGPAAETCNGIDDDCDGVADEGADGHPLVMRCETRCGSGIAECIHGQPVNCSAREPSEIDYCDGTDDDCDGQTDEDMPCPCRLGAFHECREAPLTCGKGFQRCVTPVGCDPNTPYSCVPGWSQCELFHITDETCNNWDDDCDLLIDEAADGNPLAQTCSSPDNPLIGECAPGSSRCSAGLWGSCDGEVVPVEESCDDKDNNCDGHVDEGMNKKVDMVFVVDISGSMCPYSQTLAGALNRYSANFDGDEHRFSLLFFPGAFGRSTPYRIIANNVDFASFQAALSQLNCSGDGDEPSYDVLLELTSPSTTPINWRSDATPYIILIGDEPARTWNNVSQQMVAAQTANCQIANCQPGDKVEVFIITHKGGGSGSWGGSGQDYSSYYIEICYQESSRIIEIYPADEDRYVQDLLGVFQKVCLTGADGGMSPVGLDGGPTGASDGGPSKPDGGP
;
A
#
# COMPACT_ATOMS: atom_id res chain seq x y z
N MET A 1 29.51 -54.25 5.95
CA MET A 1 30.98 -54.29 5.81
C MET A 1 31.52 -52.89 6.08
N ALA A 2 32.56 -52.75 6.90
CA ALA A 2 33.35 -51.51 7.05
C ALA A 2 34.57 -51.57 6.07
N PRO A 3 35.43 -50.54 5.85
CA PRO A 3 36.02 -49.62 6.85
C PRO A 3 36.07 -48.08 6.51
N ILE A 4 36.05 -47.14 7.48
CA ILE A 4 37.15 -46.43 8.24
C ILE A 4 38.07 -45.55 7.32
N PHE A 5 38.26 -44.21 7.49
CA PHE A 5 39.08 -43.54 8.55
C PHE A 5 38.85 -42.00 8.76
N PHE A 6 38.68 -41.60 10.03
CA PHE A 6 39.22 -40.43 10.78
C PHE A 6 39.50 -39.04 10.12
N LYS A 7 38.94 -37.96 10.72
CA LYS A 7 39.63 -37.13 11.77
C LYS A 7 38.71 -36.06 12.42
N ALA A 8 38.98 -35.76 13.70
CA ALA A 8 38.52 -34.62 14.53
C ALA A 8 39.61 -34.43 15.64
N PRO A 9 39.48 -33.62 16.73
CA PRO A 9 38.41 -32.68 17.16
C PRO A 9 38.95 -31.36 17.82
N LEU A 10 38.13 -30.76 18.73
CA LEU A 10 38.39 -29.69 19.75
C LEU A 10 37.99 -28.25 19.29
N THR A 11 37.32 -27.38 20.06
CA THR A 11 36.84 -27.34 21.48
C THR A 11 35.78 -26.21 21.62
N ARG A 12 34.92 -26.03 22.65
CA ARG A 12 34.57 -26.71 23.93
C ARG A 12 33.18 -26.19 24.40
N VAL A 13 32.43 -26.93 25.23
CA VAL A 13 31.31 -26.41 26.06
C VAL A 13 31.39 -26.99 27.48
N SER A 14 30.89 -26.21 28.45
CA SER A 14 30.65 -26.41 29.89
C SER A 14 30.72 -27.85 30.45
N GLY A 15 31.43 -28.02 31.57
CA GLY A 15 31.48 -29.27 32.33
C GLY A 15 31.13 -29.09 33.79
N ALA A 16 30.09 -29.77 34.26
CA ALA A 16 29.82 -30.00 35.68
C ALA A 16 30.48 -31.33 36.11
N PHE A 17 31.10 -31.36 37.29
CA PHE A 17 31.79 -32.55 37.81
C PHE A 17 30.93 -33.27 38.85
N PHE A 18 30.69 -34.57 38.62
CA PHE A 18 30.30 -35.52 39.67
C PHE A 18 31.48 -36.47 39.92
N ALA A 19 31.84 -36.67 41.19
CA ALA A 19 32.96 -37.53 41.58
C ALA A 19 32.51 -38.97 41.85
N VAL A 20 33.32 -39.94 41.43
CA VAL A 20 33.24 -41.34 41.89
C VAL A 20 34.65 -41.82 42.23
N CYS A 21 34.87 -42.18 43.50
CA CYS A 21 36.15 -42.68 43.98
C CYS A 21 36.39 -44.15 43.59
N THR A 22 37.64 -44.49 43.27
CA THR A 22 38.16 -45.86 43.43
C THR A 22 39.57 -45.82 44.01
N PHE A 23 39.81 -46.67 45.01
CA PHE A 23 41.08 -46.83 45.73
C PHE A 23 42.15 -47.47 44.84
N LEU A 24 43.41 -47.05 45.00
CA LEU A 24 44.57 -47.97 45.07
C LEU A 24 45.80 -47.26 45.66
N SER A 25 46.48 -47.96 46.56
CA SER A 25 47.56 -47.47 47.42
C SER A 25 48.96 -47.68 46.84
N VAL A 26 49.82 -46.66 46.88
CA VAL A 26 51.29 -46.79 46.81
C VAL A 26 51.93 -45.84 47.84
N SER A 27 53.03 -46.28 48.47
CA SER A 27 53.68 -45.60 49.59
C SER A 27 54.36 -44.28 49.23
N CYS A 28 54.41 -43.40 50.24
CA CYS A 28 55.28 -42.22 50.29
C CYS A 28 56.76 -42.62 50.24
N GLN A 29 57.54 -41.93 49.41
CA GLN A 29 59.00 -41.90 49.54
C GLN A 29 59.55 -40.58 49.00
N ASN A 30 60.43 -39.96 49.79
CA ASN A 30 61.07 -38.64 49.62
C ASN A 30 60.22 -37.43 50.05
N CYS A 31 60.17 -37.23 51.38
CA CYS A 31 60.20 -35.87 51.93
C CYS A 31 61.61 -35.30 51.71
N GLU A 32 61.75 -34.27 50.90
CA GLU A 32 62.82 -33.29 51.07
C GLU A 32 62.23 -32.00 51.64
N SER A 33 63.03 -31.32 52.43
CA SER A 33 62.63 -30.24 53.33
C SER A 33 62.17 -28.98 52.60
N ILE A 34 61.02 -28.43 53.03
CA ILE A 34 60.74 -27.00 52.99
C ILE A 34 60.59 -26.53 54.44
N ASP A 35 61.25 -25.42 54.75
CA ASP A 35 61.36 -24.89 56.11
C ASP A 35 60.02 -24.39 56.65
N LEU A 36 59.83 -24.60 57.95
CA LEU A 36 58.66 -24.16 58.73
C LEU A 36 58.91 -22.74 59.24
N GLU A 37 58.50 -21.71 58.50
CA GLU A 37 58.43 -20.33 59.05
C GLU A 37 57.54 -19.38 58.23
N ASP A 38 56.29 -19.78 57.95
CA ASP A 38 55.13 -18.85 57.94
C ASP A 38 53.81 -19.65 57.95
N ALA A 39 52.90 -19.34 58.88
CA ALA A 39 51.71 -20.16 59.10
C ALA A 39 50.50 -19.33 59.59
N SER A 40 49.80 -18.70 58.64
CA SER A 40 48.46 -18.13 58.82
C SER A 40 47.49 -18.83 57.85
N CYS A 41 46.54 -19.59 58.40
CA CYS A 41 45.34 -20.13 57.75
C CYS A 41 45.46 -20.73 56.32
N HIS A 42 46.10 -21.90 56.16
CA HIS A 42 46.09 -22.66 54.89
C HIS A 42 44.88 -23.62 54.77
N PRO A 43 44.11 -23.60 53.65
CA PRO A 43 42.95 -24.49 53.47
C PRO A 43 43.38 -25.92 53.09
N GLY A 44 43.60 -26.76 54.09
CA GLY A 44 43.94 -28.17 53.87
C GLY A 44 43.95 -29.10 55.09
N ASN A 45 43.72 -28.60 56.30
CA ASN A 45 43.82 -29.38 57.54
C ASN A 45 42.42 -29.67 58.14
N PRO A 46 41.98 -30.94 58.29
CA PRO A 46 40.67 -31.28 58.83
C PRO A 46 40.64 -31.19 60.37
N ALA A 47 40.74 -29.96 60.88
CA ALA A 47 40.64 -29.63 62.31
C ALA A 47 39.83 -28.35 62.55
N ARG A 48 38.68 -28.19 61.88
CA ARG A 48 37.63 -27.27 62.35
C ARG A 48 37.03 -27.84 63.63
N GLY A 49 37.51 -27.38 64.79
CA GLY A 49 36.95 -27.81 66.07
C GLY A 49 37.88 -27.74 67.28
N GLU A 50 38.64 -26.66 67.47
CA GLU A 50 39.10 -26.16 68.79
C GLU A 50 39.78 -24.80 68.62
N SER A 51 39.08 -23.71 68.96
CA SER A 51 39.64 -22.36 68.93
C SER A 51 40.57 -22.13 70.13
N ASN A 52 41.87 -22.32 69.92
CA ASN A 52 42.88 -21.80 70.85
C ASN A 52 42.90 -20.27 70.73
N GLY A 53 42.06 -19.61 71.54
CA GLY A 53 41.76 -18.17 71.47
C GLY A 53 42.97 -17.26 71.65
N LYS A 54 43.70 -17.04 70.56
CA LYS A 54 44.55 -15.88 70.35
C LYS A 54 43.67 -14.68 69.96
N PRO A 55 43.91 -13.48 70.50
CA PRO A 55 43.29 -12.26 70.00
C PRO A 55 43.93 -11.83 68.67
N GLU A 56 43.15 -11.16 67.83
CA GLU A 56 43.60 -10.59 66.56
C GLU A 56 44.57 -9.42 66.75
N VAL A 57 45.56 -9.26 65.85
CA VAL A 57 46.54 -8.16 65.91
C VAL A 57 46.31 -7.16 64.77
N CYS A 58 45.45 -6.20 65.06
CA CYS A 58 44.95 -5.18 64.15
C CYS A 58 46.00 -4.49 63.27
N ARG A 59 45.70 -4.45 61.96
CA ARG A 59 46.44 -3.85 60.84
C ARG A 59 47.77 -4.54 60.50
N ASN A 60 47.92 -5.82 60.77
CA ASN A 60 49.03 -6.58 60.22
C ASN A 60 48.71 -7.16 58.83
N GLY A 61 47.44 -7.15 58.40
CA GLY A 61 47.01 -7.68 57.10
C GLY A 61 47.01 -9.21 57.03
N LEU A 62 47.00 -9.87 58.18
CA LEU A 62 46.89 -11.32 58.37
C LEU A 62 45.57 -11.63 59.10
N ASP A 63 45.16 -12.88 59.00
CA ASP A 63 44.10 -13.49 59.81
C ASP A 63 44.83 -14.30 60.90
N ASP A 64 45.02 -13.71 62.09
CA ASP A 64 45.81 -14.29 63.19
C ASP A 64 45.04 -15.35 63.99
N ASN A 65 43.71 -15.25 63.99
CA ASN A 65 42.80 -16.11 64.75
C ASN A 65 42.09 -17.17 63.89
N CYS A 66 42.12 -17.05 62.56
CA CYS A 66 41.47 -17.89 61.55
C CYS A 66 39.91 -17.89 61.60
N ILE A 67 39.26 -16.79 61.98
CA ILE A 67 37.79 -16.63 62.01
C ILE A 67 37.26 -15.33 61.37
N ASP A 68 36.56 -15.49 60.24
CA ASP A 68 35.63 -14.51 59.66
C ASP A 68 36.20 -13.15 59.18
N GLY A 69 37.50 -13.05 58.86
CA GLY A 69 38.03 -11.87 58.19
C GLY A 69 39.54 -11.83 57.96
N VAL A 70 40.03 -10.59 57.84
CA VAL A 70 41.43 -10.16 58.08
C VAL A 70 41.27 -8.89 58.91
N ASP A 71 41.97 -8.78 60.03
CA ASP A 71 41.87 -7.65 60.97
C ASP A 71 40.45 -7.39 61.57
N GLU A 72 39.62 -8.42 61.76
CA GLU A 72 38.29 -8.28 62.38
C GLU A 72 38.28 -8.20 63.92
N GLY A 73 37.20 -7.67 64.51
CA GLY A 73 37.06 -7.56 65.97
C GLY A 73 37.86 -6.43 66.65
N CYS A 74 38.57 -5.60 65.89
CA CYS A 74 39.37 -4.48 66.39
C CYS A 74 38.54 -3.36 67.05
N ASP A 75 38.73 -3.19 68.36
CA ASP A 75 38.18 -2.08 69.15
C ASP A 75 38.80 -0.71 68.81
N CYS A 76 38.16 0.40 69.20
CA CYS A 76 38.66 1.74 68.90
C CYS A 76 39.60 2.26 70.01
N ASN A 77 40.69 2.93 69.60
CA ASN A 77 41.74 3.47 70.47
C ASN A 77 42.60 2.41 71.21
N SER A 78 42.72 1.17 70.70
CA SER A 78 43.74 0.21 71.18
C SER A 78 45.13 0.46 70.59
N ASP A 79 45.21 0.99 69.37
CA ASP A 79 46.46 1.10 68.60
C ASP A 79 46.64 2.45 67.88
N VAL A 80 47.90 2.84 67.67
CA VAL A 80 48.29 4.17 67.18
C VAL A 80 47.87 4.35 65.71
N GLY A 81 46.76 5.07 65.49
CA GLY A 81 46.37 5.59 64.18
C GLY A 81 44.99 5.17 63.65
N GLN A 82 44.06 4.74 64.49
CA GLN A 82 42.63 4.73 64.12
C GLN A 82 42.05 6.16 64.11
N PRO A 83 41.06 6.46 63.26
CA PRO A 83 40.28 7.69 63.36
C PRO A 83 39.30 7.61 64.55
N ASP A 84 39.08 8.74 65.25
CA ASP A 84 38.16 8.83 66.40
C ASP A 84 36.66 8.73 66.02
N ALA A 85 36.35 8.70 64.72
CA ALA A 85 35.01 8.52 64.16
C ALA A 85 35.02 7.43 63.08
N LYS A 86 33.94 6.65 63.04
CA LYS A 86 33.62 5.68 62.00
C LYS A 86 32.31 6.11 61.33
N ASP A 87 32.28 6.02 60.00
CA ASP A 87 31.05 6.20 59.22
C ASP A 87 30.18 4.93 59.34
N CYS A 88 28.87 5.11 59.51
CA CYS A 88 27.90 4.00 59.54
C CYS A 88 27.50 3.54 58.12
N GLY A 89 27.79 4.32 57.07
CA GLY A 89 27.50 3.98 55.68
C GLY A 89 28.24 2.72 55.18
N GLY A 90 27.47 1.75 54.66
CA GLY A 90 28.01 0.61 53.93
C GLY A 90 28.39 0.97 52.49
N ASP A 91 29.51 0.42 52.02
CA ASP A 91 30.05 0.33 50.63
C ASP A 91 30.06 1.56 49.67
N GLY A 92 29.45 2.69 50.03
CA GLY A 92 29.56 3.97 49.32
C GLY A 92 28.57 4.16 48.16
N ARG A 93 27.47 3.41 48.12
CA ARG A 93 26.36 3.60 47.16
C ARG A 93 25.14 4.21 47.84
N GLY A 94 24.45 5.14 47.19
CA GLY A 94 23.17 5.74 47.67
C GLY A 94 23.26 6.86 48.73
N ASN A 95 24.33 6.90 49.52
CA ASN A 95 24.50 7.85 50.62
C ASN A 95 24.30 9.34 50.24
N ASP A 96 23.33 10.00 50.90
CA ASP A 96 22.85 11.40 50.75
C ASP A 96 21.80 11.72 49.66
N VAL A 97 21.01 10.72 49.20
CA VAL A 97 19.77 10.95 48.42
C VAL A 97 18.55 10.41 49.18
N GLY A 98 17.38 11.06 49.03
CA GLY A 98 16.12 10.56 49.59
C GLY A 98 16.02 10.56 51.12
N ALA A 99 15.49 9.47 51.68
CA ALA A 99 15.30 9.29 53.12
C ALA A 99 16.55 8.74 53.83
N CYS A 100 17.64 8.56 53.09
CA CYS A 100 18.85 7.87 53.50
C CYS A 100 19.77 8.81 54.28
N HIS A 101 19.75 8.68 55.60
CA HIS A 101 20.63 9.45 56.48
C HIS A 101 21.94 8.71 56.76
N VAL A 102 23.07 9.37 56.47
CA VAL A 102 24.39 8.94 56.90
C VAL A 102 24.69 9.50 58.28
N THR A 103 24.85 8.64 59.29
CA THR A 103 25.31 9.06 60.63
C THR A 103 26.77 8.67 60.87
N THR A 104 27.52 9.54 61.56
CA THR A 104 28.91 9.25 61.96
C THR A 104 28.99 8.98 63.45
N VAL A 105 29.43 7.77 63.82
CA VAL A 105 29.60 7.38 65.23
C VAL A 105 31.03 7.69 65.70
N THR A 106 31.12 8.34 66.85
CA THR A 106 32.40 8.63 67.52
C THR A 106 32.73 7.54 68.54
N CYS A 107 34.02 7.29 68.76
CA CYS A 107 34.48 6.26 69.71
C CYS A 107 34.08 6.62 71.15
N VAL A 108 33.38 5.71 71.86
CA VAL A 108 32.94 5.91 73.25
C VAL A 108 33.43 4.75 74.12
N ASN A 109 34.26 5.06 75.12
CA ASN A 109 34.82 4.08 76.05
C ASN A 109 35.58 2.91 75.37
N GLY A 110 36.26 3.18 74.27
CA GLY A 110 37.07 2.19 73.53
C GLY A 110 36.27 1.28 72.59
N LYS A 111 34.97 1.52 72.41
CA LYS A 111 34.15 0.86 71.38
C LYS A 111 33.36 1.89 70.59
N PHE A 112 33.13 1.61 69.30
CA PHE A 112 32.11 2.37 68.57
C PHE A 112 30.73 1.93 69.09
N PRO A 113 29.83 2.86 69.44
CA PRO A 113 28.44 2.50 69.72
C PRO A 113 27.78 1.93 68.45
N ALA A 114 26.71 1.14 68.63
CA ALA A 114 25.92 0.68 67.51
C ALA A 114 25.26 1.87 66.79
N CYS A 115 25.22 1.82 65.46
CA CYS A 115 24.50 2.80 64.65
C CYS A 115 22.99 2.50 64.78
N GLU A 116 22.19 3.47 65.25
CA GLU A 116 20.74 3.36 65.39
C GLU A 116 20.06 4.72 65.14
N PRO A 117 18.98 4.79 64.33
CA PRO A 117 18.65 3.93 63.20
C PRO A 117 19.03 4.61 61.88
N ASP A 118 20.00 4.06 61.16
CA ASP A 118 20.15 4.33 59.73
C ASP A 118 19.11 3.49 58.98
N ARG A 119 18.52 4.02 57.89
CA ARG A 119 17.63 3.23 57.01
C ARG A 119 18.54 2.35 56.16
N LEU A 120 18.61 1.05 56.44
CA LEU A 120 19.55 0.15 55.79
C LEU A 120 19.15 -0.12 54.33
N PRO A 121 20.11 -0.16 53.38
CA PRO A 121 19.80 -0.47 51.98
C PRO A 121 19.04 -1.79 51.82
N GLY A 122 17.87 -1.72 51.18
CA GLY A 122 17.00 -2.87 50.91
C GLY A 122 16.11 -3.35 52.07
N GLU A 123 15.95 -2.59 53.16
CA GLU A 123 14.99 -2.94 54.24
C GLU A 123 13.55 -2.49 53.94
N TYR A 124 13.38 -1.46 53.10
CA TYR A 124 12.10 -0.93 52.64
C TYR A 124 12.01 -1.10 51.12
N ALA A 125 10.81 -1.00 50.55
CA ALA A 125 10.60 -1.09 49.11
C ALA A 125 10.16 0.28 48.57
N ASP A 126 10.85 0.77 47.54
CA ASP A 126 10.66 2.08 46.91
C ASP A 126 9.45 2.08 45.95
N ASN A 127 8.27 1.70 46.46
CA ASN A 127 7.09 1.38 45.62
C ASN A 127 5.96 2.42 45.67
N ASP A 128 6.10 3.48 46.47
CA ASP A 128 5.24 4.65 46.45
C ASP A 128 5.90 5.80 45.69
N CYS A 129 5.14 6.41 44.78
CA CYS A 129 5.61 7.54 43.96
C CYS A 129 5.63 8.82 44.79
N ASN A 130 6.70 9.02 45.56
CA ASN A 130 6.83 10.10 46.54
C ASN A 130 8.05 11.02 46.28
N GLY A 131 8.95 10.61 45.37
CA GLY A 131 10.13 11.39 44.95
C GLY A 131 11.32 11.28 45.91
N VAL A 132 11.32 10.26 46.76
CA VAL A 132 12.31 9.96 47.78
C VAL A 132 12.85 8.57 47.50
N ASP A 133 14.18 8.41 47.48
CA ASP A 133 14.82 7.08 47.55
C ASP A 133 14.52 6.50 48.95
N ASP A 134 13.59 5.55 49.02
CA ASP A 134 13.13 4.93 50.26
C ASP A 134 13.80 3.58 50.57
N ASP A 135 14.44 2.92 49.59
CA ASP A 135 15.20 1.67 49.78
C ASP A 135 16.73 1.86 49.86
N CYS A 136 17.21 3.08 49.62
CA CYS A 136 18.60 3.52 49.64
C CYS A 136 19.51 2.85 48.59
N ASN A 137 18.97 2.47 47.43
CA ASN A 137 19.74 1.90 46.32
C ASN A 137 20.39 2.95 45.39
N GLY A 138 19.97 4.22 45.47
CA GLY A 138 20.46 5.34 44.67
C GLY A 138 19.60 5.70 43.44
N ALA A 139 18.51 4.97 43.20
CA ALA A 139 17.42 5.35 42.31
C ALA A 139 16.23 5.94 43.10
N VAL A 140 15.25 6.52 42.43
CA VAL A 140 14.10 7.18 43.06
C VAL A 140 12.82 6.71 42.37
N ASP A 141 11.84 6.32 43.16
CA ASP A 141 10.58 5.68 42.77
C ASP A 141 10.79 4.38 41.92
N ASP A 142 11.89 3.63 42.13
CA ASP A 142 12.35 2.58 41.21
C ASP A 142 11.65 1.21 41.38
N GLY A 143 11.06 0.98 42.55
CA GLY A 143 10.15 -0.11 42.84
C GLY A 143 8.69 0.16 42.42
N PHE A 144 8.39 1.33 41.85
CA PHE A 144 7.03 1.70 41.45
C PHE A 144 6.55 0.87 40.24
N VAL A 145 5.41 0.20 40.41
CA VAL A 145 4.76 -0.58 39.34
C VAL A 145 3.62 0.24 38.72
N PRO A 146 3.69 0.61 37.42
CA PRO A 146 2.58 1.27 36.72
C PRO A 146 1.29 0.45 36.78
N PHE A 147 0.15 1.15 36.90
CA PHE A 147 -1.17 0.52 36.99
C PHE A 147 -2.15 1.10 35.95
N GLU A 148 -3.12 0.27 35.55
CA GLU A 148 -4.16 0.65 34.60
C GLU A 148 -5.03 1.80 35.13
N CYS A 149 -5.39 2.72 34.24
CA CYS A 149 -6.30 3.81 34.52
C CYS A 149 -7.31 3.99 33.39
N TRP A 150 -8.40 4.68 33.73
CA TRP A 150 -9.46 5.07 32.82
C TRP A 150 -10.11 6.35 33.37
N THR A 151 -10.21 7.40 32.56
CA THR A 151 -10.91 8.64 32.91
C THR A 151 -12.24 8.81 32.16
N GLY A 152 -12.50 7.93 31.18
CA GLY A 152 -13.75 7.85 30.46
C GLY A 152 -14.93 7.29 31.28
N PRO A 153 -16.08 7.06 30.65
CA PRO A 153 -17.30 6.64 31.33
C PRO A 153 -17.25 5.18 31.81
N ASP A 154 -17.97 4.90 32.91
CA ASP A 154 -18.07 3.57 33.55
C ASP A 154 -18.78 2.50 32.68
N TYR A 155 -19.42 2.87 31.57
CA TYR A 155 -20.06 1.92 30.66
C TYR A 155 -19.11 1.35 29.61
N ALA A 156 -17.89 1.88 29.48
CA ALA A 156 -16.96 1.52 28.42
C ALA A 156 -16.58 0.03 28.46
N VAL A 157 -16.74 -0.67 27.34
CA VAL A 157 -16.38 -2.08 27.18
C VAL A 157 -15.12 -2.23 26.36
N PHE A 158 -14.13 -2.92 26.93
CA PHE A 158 -12.84 -3.18 26.31
C PHE A 158 -12.82 -4.61 25.75
N ASN A 159 -13.09 -4.74 24.45
CA ASN A 159 -13.11 -6.01 23.71
C ASN A 159 -12.26 -5.89 22.41
N GLU A 160 -12.15 -6.95 21.61
CA GLU A 160 -11.32 -6.98 20.38
C GLU A 160 -11.77 -6.01 19.27
N ARG A 161 -12.98 -5.42 19.39
CA ARG A 161 -13.58 -4.46 18.45
C ARG A 161 -13.66 -3.03 19.00
N SER A 162 -13.37 -2.83 20.29
CA SER A 162 -13.40 -1.50 20.89
C SER A 162 -12.25 -0.64 20.41
N ALA A 163 -12.54 0.62 20.05
CA ALA A 163 -11.51 1.63 19.84
C ALA A 163 -10.92 2.15 21.16
N CYS A 164 -11.64 2.00 22.28
CA CYS A 164 -11.17 2.43 23.59
C CYS A 164 -10.02 1.56 24.10
N ALA A 165 -9.04 2.25 24.69
CA ALA A 165 -7.89 1.63 25.35
C ALA A 165 -7.73 2.25 26.74
N LYS A 166 -7.41 1.43 27.74
CA LYS A 166 -6.99 1.94 29.05
C LYS A 166 -5.57 2.45 28.98
N GLY A 167 -5.31 3.56 29.67
CA GLY A 167 -3.96 4.08 29.83
C GLY A 167 -3.24 3.48 31.03
N LEU A 168 -2.03 3.98 31.27
CA LEU A 168 -1.23 3.67 32.47
C LEU A 168 -0.87 4.95 33.23
N VAL A 169 -1.01 4.91 34.56
CA VAL A 169 -0.37 5.87 35.44
C VAL A 169 1.07 5.42 35.71
N ARG A 170 2.02 6.34 35.53
CA ARG A 170 3.45 6.13 35.78
C ARG A 170 3.92 7.08 36.86
N CYS A 171 5.02 6.75 37.54
CA CYS A 171 5.71 7.72 38.38
C CYS A 171 6.73 8.51 37.57
N VAL A 172 6.73 9.83 37.69
CA VAL A 172 7.74 10.72 37.09
C VAL A 172 8.12 11.80 38.11
N LYS A 173 9.33 11.69 38.67
CA LYS A 173 9.90 12.64 39.65
C LYS A 173 9.03 12.81 40.90
N GLY A 174 8.59 11.72 41.53
CA GLY A 174 7.73 11.76 42.72
C GLY A 174 6.31 12.27 42.50
N ALA A 175 5.83 12.27 41.25
CA ALA A 175 4.45 12.58 40.93
C ALA A 175 3.87 11.52 40.00
N LEU A 176 2.64 11.09 40.30
CA LEU A 176 1.84 10.27 39.39
C LEU A 176 1.50 11.10 38.15
N THR A 177 1.66 10.50 36.96
CA THR A 177 1.18 11.09 35.72
C THR A 177 -0.34 11.13 35.68
N GLU A 178 -0.89 11.88 34.72
CA GLU A 178 -2.23 11.60 34.21
C GLU A 178 -2.30 10.21 33.54
N CYS A 179 -3.47 9.84 33.04
CA CYS A 179 -3.66 8.53 32.42
C CYS A 179 -3.05 8.53 31.00
N LEU A 180 -1.82 8.04 30.87
CA LEU A 180 -1.09 8.11 29.60
C LEU A 180 -1.46 6.94 28.70
N GLY A 181 -1.84 7.24 27.46
CA GLY A 181 -2.18 6.24 26.45
C GLY A 181 -3.58 5.65 26.57
N GLU A 182 -4.51 6.33 27.24
CA GLU A 182 -5.93 5.98 27.11
C GLU A 182 -6.53 6.53 25.81
N THR A 183 -7.42 5.76 25.18
CA THR A 183 -8.28 6.21 24.08
C THR A 183 -9.69 6.31 24.62
N LEU A 184 -10.22 7.53 24.69
CA LEU A 184 -11.58 7.81 25.16
C LEU A 184 -12.63 7.56 24.05
N PRO A 185 -13.91 7.34 24.40
CA PRO A 185 -15.01 7.25 23.43
C PRO A 185 -15.07 8.42 22.45
N ASP A 186 -15.21 8.13 21.16
CA ASP A 186 -15.53 9.09 20.09
C ASP A 186 -16.97 8.88 19.61
N VAL A 187 -17.39 9.60 18.56
CA VAL A 187 -18.66 9.35 17.86
C VAL A 187 -18.51 8.13 16.94
N GLU A 188 -19.48 7.22 17.01
CA GLU A 188 -19.64 6.05 16.14
C GLU A 188 -19.43 6.38 14.64
N ARG A 189 -18.59 5.59 13.98
CA ARG A 189 -18.33 5.63 12.54
C ARG A 189 -18.60 4.25 11.95
N CYS A 190 -18.93 4.17 10.66
CA CYS A 190 -19.14 2.88 10.01
C CYS A 190 -17.78 2.24 9.67
N ASN A 191 -17.21 1.44 10.58
CA ASN A 191 -15.84 0.91 10.48
C ASN A 191 -15.63 -0.48 11.13
N ASP A 192 -16.70 -1.18 11.53
CA ASP A 192 -16.70 -2.49 12.24
C ASP A 192 -16.06 -2.44 13.65
N ARG A 193 -15.93 -1.24 14.22
CA ARG A 193 -15.49 -1.00 15.60
C ARG A 193 -16.60 -0.39 16.46
N ASP A 194 -16.37 -0.50 17.76
CA ASP A 194 -17.14 0.12 18.83
C ASP A 194 -16.33 1.36 19.28
N ASP A 195 -16.62 2.51 18.65
CA ASP A 195 -15.87 3.77 18.77
C ASP A 195 -16.33 4.58 20.00
N ASP A 196 -17.63 4.50 20.35
CA ASP A 196 -18.18 5.06 21.60
C ASP A 196 -18.08 4.10 22.81
N CYS A 197 -17.69 2.85 22.54
CA CYS A 197 -17.33 1.81 23.50
C CYS A 197 -18.52 1.29 24.33
N ASN A 198 -19.74 1.29 23.77
CA ASN A 198 -20.98 0.91 24.44
C ASN A 198 -21.34 -0.60 24.38
N ASP A 199 -20.46 -1.46 23.84
CA ASP A 199 -20.68 -2.89 23.53
C ASP A 199 -21.55 -3.14 22.29
N ARG A 200 -21.50 -2.19 21.35
CA ARG A 200 -22.15 -2.29 20.03
C ARG A 200 -21.24 -1.68 18.97
N VAL A 201 -21.41 -2.16 17.75
CA VAL A 201 -20.57 -1.79 16.62
C VAL A 201 -21.44 -1.08 15.60
N ASP A 202 -20.96 0.06 15.10
CA ASP A 202 -21.63 0.93 14.13
C ASP A 202 -23.04 1.42 14.60
N ASP A 203 -23.22 1.69 15.90
CA ASP A 203 -24.52 1.91 16.59
C ASP A 203 -24.93 3.40 16.68
N GLY A 204 -25.42 3.95 15.57
CA GLY A 204 -25.88 5.34 15.50
C GLY A 204 -24.86 6.31 14.91
N THR A 205 -24.14 5.84 13.90
CA THR A 205 -23.17 6.64 13.13
C THR A 205 -23.82 7.90 12.56
N ALA A 206 -23.08 9.01 12.54
CA ALA A 206 -23.60 10.29 12.05
C ALA A 206 -23.96 10.28 10.55
N GLU A 207 -23.37 9.34 9.81
CA GLU A 207 -23.47 9.19 8.35
C GLU A 207 -24.71 8.35 7.94
N GLU A 208 -25.32 7.61 8.87
CA GLU A 208 -26.47 6.76 8.57
C GLU A 208 -27.75 7.59 8.30
N ASN A 209 -28.47 7.25 7.24
CA ASN A 209 -29.61 8.00 6.70
C ASN A 209 -29.29 9.37 6.07
N GLU A 210 -28.01 9.72 5.87
CA GLU A 210 -27.67 10.82 4.97
C GLU A 210 -28.00 10.47 3.51
N THR A 211 -28.29 11.49 2.70
CA THR A 211 -28.56 11.37 1.25
C THR A 211 -27.27 11.04 0.49
N CYS A 212 -27.34 10.08 -0.43
CA CYS A 212 -26.17 9.60 -1.16
C CYS A 212 -26.52 9.17 -2.60
N GLY A 213 -25.49 8.83 -3.37
CA GLY A 213 -25.61 8.23 -4.70
C GLY A 213 -25.50 9.27 -5.80
N VAL A 214 -26.64 9.79 -6.24
CA VAL A 214 -26.73 10.78 -7.31
C VAL A 214 -26.72 12.22 -6.79
N ASP A 215 -26.25 13.15 -7.62
CA ASP A 215 -26.28 14.59 -7.35
C ASP A 215 -27.62 15.27 -7.67
N THR A 216 -28.62 14.51 -8.14
CA THR A 216 -29.91 15.01 -8.64
C THR A 216 -31.07 14.02 -8.41
N ASP A 217 -32.27 14.54 -8.20
CA ASP A 217 -33.57 13.82 -8.20
C ASP A 217 -34.46 14.24 -9.38
N VAL A 218 -33.83 14.69 -10.47
CA VAL A 218 -34.48 14.96 -11.75
C VAL A 218 -34.56 13.65 -12.56
N GLY A 219 -35.63 13.50 -13.34
CA GLY A 219 -35.82 12.34 -14.20
C GLY A 219 -36.07 11.03 -13.48
N ALA A 220 -35.34 9.99 -13.90
CA ALA A 220 -35.32 8.66 -13.31
C ALA A 220 -34.45 8.58 -12.05
N CYS A 221 -33.55 9.55 -11.82
CA CYS A 221 -32.62 9.55 -10.70
C CYS A 221 -33.34 9.71 -9.35
N VAL A 222 -32.84 8.99 -8.35
CA VAL A 222 -33.36 9.02 -6.98
C VAL A 222 -32.19 8.96 -6.00
N TYR A 223 -32.14 9.90 -5.06
CA TYR A 223 -31.18 9.86 -3.94
C TYR A 223 -31.37 8.59 -3.08
N GLY A 224 -30.29 7.84 -2.88
CA GLY A 224 -30.26 6.75 -1.91
C GLY A 224 -30.17 7.24 -0.47
N ARG A 225 -29.99 6.30 0.45
CA ARG A 225 -29.62 6.56 1.85
C ARG A 225 -28.40 5.74 2.24
N ASN A 226 -27.48 6.38 2.93
CA ASN A 226 -26.33 5.71 3.54
C ASN A 226 -26.84 4.74 4.61
N VAL A 227 -26.41 3.50 4.51
CA VAL A 227 -26.67 2.42 5.47
C VAL A 227 -25.31 1.79 5.79
N CYS A 228 -25.01 1.56 7.07
CA CYS A 228 -23.81 0.82 7.42
C CYS A 228 -24.04 -0.67 7.15
N ALA A 229 -23.31 -1.24 6.20
CA ALA A 229 -23.35 -2.67 5.92
C ALA A 229 -22.48 -3.45 6.91
N VAL A 230 -22.82 -4.73 7.10
CA VAL A 230 -22.06 -5.65 7.96
C VAL A 230 -20.59 -5.68 7.54
N GLY A 231 -19.69 -5.34 8.47
CA GLY A 231 -18.25 -5.20 8.21
C GLY A 231 -17.80 -3.77 7.92
N GLY A 232 -18.44 -2.75 8.52
CA GLY A 232 -17.90 -1.39 8.55
C GLY A 232 -17.79 -0.73 7.18
N THR A 233 -18.77 -0.95 6.30
CA THR A 233 -18.78 -0.37 4.95
C THR A 233 -20.05 0.43 4.74
N LEU A 234 -19.92 1.75 4.56
CA LEU A 234 -21.04 2.62 4.25
C LEU A 234 -21.51 2.34 2.81
N VAL A 235 -22.74 1.84 2.65
CA VAL A 235 -23.33 1.55 1.33
C VAL A 235 -24.49 2.48 1.06
N CYS A 236 -24.55 3.02 -0.16
CA CYS A 236 -25.67 3.84 -0.57
C CYS A 236 -26.83 2.96 -1.05
N GLN A 237 -27.83 2.75 -0.20
CA GLN A 237 -28.97 1.91 -0.51
C GLN A 237 -30.10 2.69 -1.19
N GLY A 238 -30.62 2.17 -2.30
CA GLY A 238 -31.80 2.69 -2.98
C GLY A 238 -31.56 3.89 -3.90
N ALA A 239 -30.29 4.24 -4.18
CA ALA A 239 -30.00 5.20 -5.24
C ALA A 239 -30.31 4.62 -6.62
N VAL A 240 -30.84 5.46 -7.51
CA VAL A 240 -30.96 5.18 -8.95
C VAL A 240 -30.05 6.17 -9.66
N GLY A 241 -29.04 5.64 -10.35
CA GLY A 241 -28.03 6.41 -11.09
C GLY A 241 -28.50 6.80 -12.50
N PRO A 242 -27.82 7.77 -13.13
CA PRO A 242 -28.07 8.12 -14.53
C PRO A 242 -27.77 6.93 -15.44
N ALA A 243 -28.62 6.72 -16.44
CA ALA A 243 -28.54 5.68 -17.45
C ALA A 243 -28.60 6.29 -18.86
N ALA A 244 -28.31 5.52 -19.91
CA ALA A 244 -28.43 6.05 -21.27
C ALA A 244 -29.90 6.22 -21.68
N GLU A 245 -30.22 7.39 -22.22
CA GLU A 245 -31.55 7.76 -22.72
C GLU A 245 -32.23 6.67 -23.56
N THR A 246 -33.44 6.30 -23.13
CA THR A 246 -34.33 5.40 -23.86
C THR A 246 -35.58 6.17 -24.27
N CYS A 247 -36.03 6.05 -25.52
CA CYS A 247 -37.23 6.74 -26.01
C CYS A 247 -38.50 6.29 -25.25
N ASN A 248 -38.79 6.95 -24.14
CA ASN A 248 -39.79 6.57 -23.14
C ASN A 248 -40.48 7.78 -22.47
N GLY A 249 -39.98 9.00 -22.68
CA GLY A 249 -40.52 10.24 -22.13
C GLY A 249 -40.11 10.55 -20.69
N ILE A 250 -39.05 9.91 -20.22
CA ILE A 250 -38.37 10.08 -18.93
C ILE A 250 -36.93 10.45 -19.26
N ASP A 251 -36.42 11.39 -18.49
CA ASP A 251 -35.02 11.76 -18.38
C ASP A 251 -34.28 10.63 -17.62
N ASP A 252 -33.68 9.68 -18.35
CA ASP A 252 -32.96 8.53 -17.80
C ASP A 252 -31.51 8.90 -17.39
N ASP A 253 -30.88 9.88 -18.06
CA ASP A 253 -29.50 10.34 -17.81
C ASP A 253 -29.38 11.48 -16.78
N CYS A 254 -30.52 12.08 -16.42
CA CYS A 254 -30.72 13.04 -15.35
C CYS A 254 -30.13 14.44 -15.60
N ASP A 255 -29.86 14.83 -16.85
CA ASP A 255 -29.40 16.19 -17.22
C ASP A 255 -30.49 17.27 -17.15
N GLY A 256 -31.77 16.86 -17.15
CA GLY A 256 -32.94 17.74 -17.10
C GLY A 256 -33.66 17.97 -18.44
N VAL A 257 -33.21 17.34 -19.52
CA VAL A 257 -33.95 17.12 -20.77
C VAL A 257 -34.48 15.67 -20.75
N ALA A 258 -35.31 15.26 -21.71
CA ALA A 258 -35.76 13.87 -21.82
C ALA A 258 -35.86 13.46 -23.29
N ASP A 259 -35.53 12.22 -23.59
CA ASP A 259 -35.40 11.67 -24.94
C ASP A 259 -34.37 12.43 -25.81
N GLU A 260 -33.17 12.75 -25.30
CA GLU A 260 -32.04 13.31 -26.07
C GLU A 260 -30.91 12.31 -26.36
N GLY A 261 -30.01 12.69 -27.27
CA GLY A 261 -28.73 12.03 -27.48
C GLY A 261 -27.62 12.75 -26.73
N ALA A 262 -26.49 12.06 -26.54
CA ALA A 262 -25.31 12.59 -25.85
C ALA A 262 -24.66 13.85 -26.49
N ASP A 263 -25.17 14.34 -27.63
CA ASP A 263 -24.81 15.61 -28.27
C ASP A 263 -25.81 16.74 -28.00
N GLY A 264 -26.85 16.50 -27.18
CA GLY A 264 -27.92 17.45 -26.86
C GLY A 264 -28.91 17.66 -28.01
N HIS A 265 -29.02 16.71 -28.93
CA HIS A 265 -30.02 16.67 -30.00
C HIS A 265 -31.11 15.62 -29.71
N PRO A 266 -32.32 15.71 -30.29
CA PRO A 266 -33.38 14.74 -30.02
C PRO A 266 -32.92 13.30 -30.30
N LEU A 267 -33.22 12.37 -29.38
CA LEU A 267 -32.83 10.97 -29.49
C LEU A 267 -33.36 10.38 -30.78
N VAL A 268 -32.46 9.86 -31.61
CA VAL A 268 -32.82 9.14 -32.84
C VAL A 268 -32.69 7.65 -32.63
N MET A 269 -33.75 6.91 -32.96
CA MET A 269 -33.80 5.46 -32.84
C MET A 269 -34.03 4.79 -34.18
N ARG A 270 -33.58 3.54 -34.31
CA ARG A 270 -33.91 2.73 -35.50
C ARG A 270 -35.40 2.44 -35.51
N CYS A 271 -35.99 2.54 -36.69
CA CYS A 271 -37.38 2.18 -36.95
C CYS A 271 -37.44 1.24 -38.16
N GLU A 272 -38.53 0.49 -38.29
CA GLU A 272 -38.72 -0.46 -39.38
C GLU A 272 -40.14 -0.37 -39.93
N THR A 273 -40.26 -0.44 -41.24
CA THR A 273 -41.50 -0.77 -41.95
C THR A 273 -41.30 -2.11 -42.66
N ARG A 274 -42.36 -2.67 -43.25
CA ARG A 274 -42.22 -3.83 -44.15
C ARG A 274 -41.32 -3.56 -45.37
N CYS A 275 -41.02 -2.29 -45.67
CA CYS A 275 -40.10 -1.87 -46.73
C CYS A 275 -38.64 -1.70 -46.28
N GLY A 276 -38.31 -2.06 -45.03
CA GLY A 276 -36.95 -1.99 -44.48
C GLY A 276 -36.78 -0.98 -43.34
N SER A 277 -35.52 -0.77 -42.94
CA SER A 277 -35.17 0.05 -41.77
C SER A 277 -34.94 1.53 -42.11
N GLY A 278 -35.13 2.39 -41.11
CA GLY A 278 -34.84 3.82 -41.14
C GLY A 278 -34.47 4.35 -39.77
N ILE A 279 -34.44 5.67 -39.64
CA ILE A 279 -34.32 6.38 -38.36
C ILE A 279 -35.61 7.14 -38.07
N ALA A 280 -36.04 7.15 -36.81
CA ALA A 280 -37.15 7.93 -36.29
C ALA A 280 -36.63 8.89 -35.21
N GLU A 281 -37.22 10.09 -35.16
CA GLU A 281 -37.00 11.04 -34.06
C GLU A 281 -37.87 10.60 -32.88
N CYS A 282 -37.31 10.51 -31.67
CA CYS A 282 -38.12 10.37 -30.47
C CYS A 282 -38.75 11.72 -30.13
N ILE A 283 -40.08 11.75 -29.98
CA ILE A 283 -40.80 12.95 -29.52
C ILE A 283 -41.86 12.53 -28.51
N HIS A 284 -41.67 12.93 -27.24
CA HIS A 284 -42.52 12.58 -26.10
C HIS A 284 -42.61 11.06 -25.87
N GLY A 285 -41.47 10.36 -25.81
CA GLY A 285 -41.38 8.94 -25.54
C GLY A 285 -41.97 8.04 -26.62
N GLN A 286 -42.07 8.52 -27.86
CA GLN A 286 -42.55 7.75 -29.02
C GLN A 286 -41.69 8.05 -30.27
N PRO A 287 -41.25 7.03 -31.03
CA PRO A 287 -40.67 7.24 -32.35
C PRO A 287 -41.70 7.81 -33.31
N VAL A 288 -41.35 8.91 -33.98
CA VAL A 288 -42.15 9.53 -35.04
C VAL A 288 -41.29 9.82 -36.27
N ASN A 289 -41.94 10.08 -37.41
CA ASN A 289 -41.29 10.41 -38.68
C ASN A 289 -40.22 9.40 -39.12
N CYS A 290 -40.54 8.10 -39.06
CA CYS A 290 -39.63 7.06 -39.54
C CYS A 290 -39.20 7.33 -40.99
N SER A 291 -37.88 7.35 -41.23
CA SER A 291 -37.30 7.61 -42.55
C SER A 291 -37.36 6.41 -43.49
N ALA A 292 -37.83 5.25 -43.01
CA ALA A 292 -38.06 4.08 -43.83
C ALA A 292 -39.19 4.35 -44.83
N ARG A 293 -39.20 3.63 -45.94
CA ARG A 293 -40.26 3.74 -46.94
C ARG A 293 -41.59 3.29 -46.33
N GLU A 294 -42.63 4.12 -46.43
CA GLU A 294 -44.00 3.69 -46.11
C GLU A 294 -44.53 2.79 -47.25
N PRO A 295 -45.22 1.68 -46.93
CA PRO A 295 -45.71 0.74 -47.94
C PRO A 295 -46.90 1.32 -48.69
N SER A 296 -46.99 1.10 -50.00
CA SER A 296 -48.21 1.41 -50.76
C SER A 296 -49.31 0.38 -50.51
N GLU A 297 -50.52 0.69 -50.97
CA GLU A 297 -51.69 -0.20 -50.93
C GLU A 297 -51.83 -1.07 -52.20
N ILE A 298 -50.93 -0.89 -53.18
CA ILE A 298 -50.83 -1.63 -54.45
C ILE A 298 -49.41 -1.50 -55.00
N ASP A 299 -48.90 -2.54 -55.67
CA ASP A 299 -47.66 -2.42 -56.45
C ASP A 299 -47.89 -1.78 -57.84
N TYR A 300 -46.92 -0.98 -58.29
CA TYR A 300 -46.91 -0.31 -59.58
C TYR A 300 -45.84 -0.94 -60.47
N CYS A 301 -46.19 -1.30 -61.71
CA CYS A 301 -45.28 -1.94 -62.68
C CYS A 301 -44.05 -1.06 -63.09
N ASP A 302 -43.13 -0.76 -62.16
CA ASP A 302 -41.92 0.04 -62.36
C ASP A 302 -40.63 -0.69 -61.96
N GLY A 303 -40.74 -1.90 -61.39
CA GLY A 303 -39.63 -2.76 -61.00
C GLY A 303 -39.11 -2.52 -59.58
N THR A 304 -39.94 -1.92 -58.73
CA THR A 304 -39.70 -1.72 -57.29
C THR A 304 -40.83 -2.39 -56.52
N ASP A 305 -40.52 -3.13 -55.45
CA ASP A 305 -41.53 -3.62 -54.52
C ASP A 305 -42.12 -2.40 -53.77
N ASP A 306 -43.28 -1.90 -54.22
CA ASP A 306 -43.87 -0.68 -53.68
C ASP A 306 -44.75 -0.92 -52.46
N ASP A 307 -45.45 -2.06 -52.44
CA ASP A 307 -46.31 -2.49 -51.34
C ASP A 307 -45.47 -3.19 -50.23
N CYS A 308 -44.31 -3.75 -50.58
CA CYS A 308 -43.36 -4.40 -49.69
C CYS A 308 -43.84 -5.76 -49.15
N ASP A 309 -44.42 -6.64 -49.99
CA ASP A 309 -44.76 -8.05 -49.64
C ASP A 309 -43.64 -9.05 -49.94
N GLY A 310 -42.54 -8.61 -50.56
CA GLY A 310 -41.42 -9.45 -50.97
C GLY A 310 -41.58 -10.07 -52.36
N GLN A 311 -42.62 -9.71 -53.10
CA GLN A 311 -42.71 -9.87 -54.55
C GLN A 311 -42.43 -8.52 -55.23
N THR A 312 -42.60 -8.45 -56.54
CA THR A 312 -42.44 -7.20 -57.30
C THR A 312 -43.33 -7.27 -58.52
N ASP A 313 -44.09 -6.19 -58.76
CA ASP A 313 -45.07 -6.02 -59.82
C ASP A 313 -46.25 -7.05 -59.78
N GLU A 314 -46.62 -7.62 -58.62
CA GLU A 314 -47.60 -8.73 -58.49
C GLU A 314 -49.09 -8.34 -58.46
N ASP A 315 -49.44 -7.21 -57.85
CA ASP A 315 -50.84 -6.81 -57.57
C ASP A 315 -51.62 -6.32 -58.82
N MET A 316 -50.97 -6.29 -59.99
CA MET A 316 -51.55 -5.89 -61.28
C MET A 316 -51.06 -6.78 -62.43
N PRO A 317 -51.90 -7.04 -63.46
CA PRO A 317 -51.46 -7.77 -64.65
C PRO A 317 -50.55 -6.90 -65.54
N CYS A 318 -49.26 -6.82 -65.22
CA CYS A 318 -48.26 -6.04 -65.96
C CYS A 318 -48.08 -6.59 -67.39
N PRO A 319 -48.49 -5.85 -68.44
CA PRO A 319 -48.37 -6.33 -69.82
C PRO A 319 -46.92 -6.15 -70.32
N CYS A 320 -46.35 -7.17 -70.96
CA CYS A 320 -45.00 -7.14 -71.56
C CYS A 320 -44.84 -5.92 -72.51
N ARG A 321 -44.27 -4.84 -71.98
CA ARG A 321 -43.80 -3.67 -72.75
C ARG A 321 -42.30 -3.78 -72.92
N LEU A 322 -41.79 -3.38 -74.08
CA LEU A 322 -40.35 -3.39 -74.38
C LEU A 322 -39.54 -2.74 -73.26
N GLY A 323 -38.68 -3.52 -72.61
CA GLY A 323 -37.86 -3.09 -71.48
C GLY A 323 -38.39 -3.43 -70.07
N ALA A 324 -39.63 -3.91 -69.94
CA ALA A 324 -40.16 -4.43 -68.66
C ALA A 324 -39.42 -5.70 -68.22
N PHE A 325 -39.51 -6.01 -66.93
CA PHE A 325 -38.98 -7.21 -66.29
C PHE A 325 -40.13 -8.11 -65.79
N HIS A 326 -39.84 -9.38 -65.50
CA HIS A 326 -40.79 -10.36 -64.97
C HIS A 326 -40.02 -11.50 -64.31
N GLU A 327 -40.41 -11.93 -63.12
CA GLU A 327 -39.76 -13.04 -62.41
C GLU A 327 -39.94 -14.42 -63.08
N CYS A 328 -38.96 -15.30 -62.94
CA CYS A 328 -39.00 -16.65 -63.52
C CYS A 328 -39.80 -17.64 -62.65
N ARG A 329 -40.87 -18.22 -63.22
CA ARG A 329 -41.76 -19.19 -62.53
C ARG A 329 -41.62 -20.66 -62.99
N GLU A 330 -40.67 -21.00 -63.86
CA GLU A 330 -40.45 -22.38 -64.34
C GLU A 330 -39.38 -23.13 -63.54
N ALA A 331 -39.69 -24.36 -63.09
CA ALA A 331 -38.83 -25.21 -62.25
C ALA A 331 -37.64 -25.85 -63.00
N PRO A 332 -36.52 -26.20 -62.31
CA PRO A 332 -36.29 -26.12 -60.87
C PRO A 332 -35.93 -24.69 -60.41
N LEU A 333 -36.49 -24.27 -59.27
CA LEU A 333 -36.27 -22.95 -58.68
C LEU A 333 -36.00 -23.05 -57.18
N THR A 334 -34.83 -22.58 -56.78
CA THR A 334 -34.41 -22.26 -55.40
C THR A 334 -33.36 -21.16 -55.51
N CYS A 335 -33.43 -20.16 -54.62
CA CYS A 335 -32.44 -19.10 -54.36
C CYS A 335 -31.96 -18.25 -55.58
N GLY A 336 -31.99 -16.91 -55.46
CA GLY A 336 -31.57 -16.00 -56.55
C GLY A 336 -32.40 -16.07 -57.84
N LYS A 337 -33.74 -16.14 -57.74
CA LYS A 337 -34.62 -16.29 -58.91
C LYS A 337 -34.43 -15.15 -59.91
N GLY A 338 -33.99 -15.52 -61.11
CA GLY A 338 -33.71 -14.59 -62.19
C GLY A 338 -34.92 -13.83 -62.74
N PHE A 339 -34.63 -12.82 -63.57
CA PHE A 339 -35.62 -12.08 -64.34
C PHE A 339 -35.62 -12.50 -65.81
N GLN A 340 -36.79 -12.38 -66.44
CA GLN A 340 -36.95 -12.35 -67.89
C GLN A 340 -37.13 -10.88 -68.31
N ARG A 341 -36.40 -10.43 -69.34
CA ARG A 341 -36.62 -9.11 -69.94
C ARG A 341 -37.64 -9.23 -71.08
N CYS A 342 -38.56 -8.28 -71.17
CA CYS A 342 -39.48 -8.20 -72.30
C CYS A 342 -38.72 -7.75 -73.55
N VAL A 343 -38.45 -8.68 -74.46
CA VAL A 343 -37.68 -8.48 -75.70
C VAL A 343 -38.56 -8.66 -76.95
N THR A 344 -38.09 -8.18 -78.10
CA THR A 344 -38.67 -8.60 -79.39
C THR A 344 -38.22 -10.04 -79.71
N PRO A 345 -39.15 -10.96 -80.03
CA PRO A 345 -38.77 -12.31 -80.45
C PRO A 345 -37.87 -12.28 -81.71
N VAL A 346 -36.77 -13.03 -81.68
CA VAL A 346 -35.83 -13.12 -82.81
C VAL A 346 -36.51 -13.85 -83.97
N GLY A 347 -36.96 -13.09 -84.98
CA GLY A 347 -37.69 -13.64 -86.13
C GLY A 347 -38.67 -12.69 -86.84
N CYS A 348 -38.83 -11.44 -86.38
CA CYS A 348 -39.71 -10.46 -87.02
C CYS A 348 -39.27 -10.13 -88.47
N ASP A 349 -40.07 -10.54 -89.46
CA ASP A 349 -39.93 -10.09 -90.86
C ASP A 349 -40.26 -8.59 -90.95
N PRO A 350 -39.35 -7.72 -91.44
CA PRO A 350 -39.60 -6.29 -91.57
C PRO A 350 -40.74 -5.92 -92.52
N ASN A 351 -41.31 -6.87 -93.28
CA ASN A 351 -42.38 -6.62 -94.24
C ASN A 351 -43.80 -6.93 -93.70
N THR A 352 -43.95 -7.44 -92.46
CA THR A 352 -45.26 -7.74 -91.86
C THR A 352 -45.46 -7.05 -90.50
N PRO A 353 -45.97 -5.79 -90.46
CA PRO A 353 -45.95 -4.96 -89.24
C PRO A 353 -46.89 -5.36 -88.09
N TYR A 354 -47.62 -6.47 -88.18
CA TYR A 354 -48.77 -6.78 -87.30
C TYR A 354 -48.73 -8.17 -86.64
N SER A 355 -47.55 -8.79 -86.48
CA SER A 355 -47.44 -10.11 -85.84
C SER A 355 -46.24 -10.31 -84.90
N CYS A 356 -45.68 -9.23 -84.35
CA CYS A 356 -44.67 -9.32 -83.29
C CYS A 356 -45.27 -8.81 -81.97
N VAL A 357 -45.80 -9.74 -81.19
CA VAL A 357 -46.10 -9.51 -79.77
C VAL A 357 -44.77 -9.62 -79.02
N PRO A 358 -44.41 -8.65 -78.15
CA PRO A 358 -43.24 -8.78 -77.27
C PRO A 358 -43.34 -10.04 -76.41
N GLY A 359 -42.21 -10.67 -76.15
CA GLY A 359 -42.14 -11.91 -75.37
C GLY A 359 -41.03 -11.84 -74.33
N TRP A 360 -41.24 -12.52 -73.22
CA TRP A 360 -40.24 -12.70 -72.17
C TRP A 360 -39.05 -13.52 -72.70
N SER A 361 -37.83 -13.09 -72.37
CA SER A 361 -36.58 -13.79 -72.70
C SER A 361 -36.41 -15.10 -71.92
N GLN A 362 -35.37 -15.89 -72.22
CA GLN A 362 -34.95 -16.94 -71.29
C GLN A 362 -34.48 -16.32 -69.96
N CYS A 363 -34.57 -17.09 -68.88
CA CYS A 363 -34.24 -16.62 -67.53
C CYS A 363 -32.73 -16.39 -67.36
N GLU A 364 -32.34 -15.22 -66.84
CA GLU A 364 -30.96 -14.92 -66.44
C GLU A 364 -30.87 -15.04 -64.91
N LEU A 365 -30.19 -16.07 -64.40
CA LEU A 365 -30.05 -16.36 -62.96
C LEU A 365 -29.00 -15.45 -62.29
N PHE A 366 -29.19 -15.15 -61.00
CA PHE A 366 -28.17 -14.47 -60.19
C PHE A 366 -26.94 -15.36 -59.95
N HIS A 367 -25.81 -14.71 -59.66
CA HIS A 367 -24.57 -15.39 -59.28
C HIS A 367 -24.61 -15.73 -57.79
N ILE A 368 -24.48 -17.01 -57.48
CA ILE A 368 -24.23 -17.53 -56.12
C ILE A 368 -22.87 -16.97 -55.63
N THR A 369 -22.82 -16.50 -54.40
CA THR A 369 -21.62 -15.92 -53.76
C THR A 369 -21.46 -16.47 -52.34
N ASP A 370 -20.22 -16.46 -51.84
CA ASP A 370 -19.94 -16.84 -50.45
C ASP A 370 -20.74 -15.97 -49.47
N GLU A 371 -21.23 -16.58 -48.38
CA GLU A 371 -22.07 -15.97 -47.34
C GLU A 371 -21.56 -14.63 -46.78
N THR A 372 -22.50 -13.71 -46.57
CA THR A 372 -22.27 -12.45 -45.85
C THR A 372 -23.18 -12.33 -44.64
N CYS A 373 -22.70 -11.76 -43.53
CA CYS A 373 -23.51 -11.62 -42.31
C CYS A 373 -24.67 -10.63 -42.54
N ASN A 374 -25.82 -11.16 -42.94
CA ASN A 374 -26.99 -10.40 -43.41
C ASN A 374 -28.34 -11.11 -43.11
N ASN A 375 -28.33 -12.29 -42.48
CA ASN A 375 -29.50 -13.15 -42.22
C ASN A 375 -30.19 -13.67 -43.50
N TRP A 376 -29.40 -13.92 -44.54
CA TRP A 376 -29.81 -14.50 -45.82
C TRP A 376 -29.03 -15.80 -46.10
N ASP A 377 -29.41 -16.47 -47.17
CA ASP A 377 -28.78 -17.69 -47.73
C ASP A 377 -28.25 -17.26 -49.12
N ASP A 378 -27.05 -16.67 -49.14
CA ASP A 378 -26.36 -16.09 -50.31
C ASP A 378 -25.76 -17.18 -51.23
N ASP A 379 -25.34 -18.29 -50.63
CA ASP A 379 -24.70 -19.48 -51.20
C ASP A 379 -25.72 -20.56 -51.66
N CYS A 380 -26.93 -20.52 -51.08
CA CYS A 380 -28.08 -21.36 -51.41
C CYS A 380 -28.03 -22.81 -50.87
N ASP A 381 -27.27 -23.12 -49.82
CA ASP A 381 -27.15 -24.48 -49.25
C ASP A 381 -28.21 -24.86 -48.19
N LEU A 382 -29.07 -23.90 -47.79
CA LEU A 382 -30.12 -23.97 -46.76
C LEU A 382 -29.65 -23.75 -45.31
N LEU A 383 -28.41 -23.34 -45.11
CA LEU A 383 -27.96 -22.67 -43.90
C LEU A 383 -28.12 -21.14 -44.08
N ILE A 384 -27.74 -20.35 -43.07
CA ILE A 384 -27.86 -18.88 -43.02
C ILE A 384 -26.67 -18.37 -42.21
N ASP A 385 -25.95 -17.37 -42.73
CA ASP A 385 -24.78 -16.76 -42.07
C ASP A 385 -23.73 -17.82 -41.62
N GLU A 386 -23.36 -18.79 -42.46
CA GLU A 386 -22.30 -19.78 -42.19
C GLU A 386 -21.00 -19.56 -42.99
N ALA A 387 -19.93 -20.23 -42.59
CA ALA A 387 -18.73 -20.39 -43.42
C ALA A 387 -18.82 -21.69 -44.23
N ALA A 388 -18.03 -21.80 -45.30
CA ALA A 388 -17.98 -22.96 -46.21
C ALA A 388 -17.58 -24.32 -45.57
N ASP A 389 -17.40 -24.39 -44.25
CA ASP A 389 -17.25 -25.62 -43.46
C ASP A 389 -18.50 -25.99 -42.63
N GLY A 390 -19.59 -25.22 -42.75
CA GLY A 390 -20.86 -25.39 -42.05
C GLY A 390 -20.89 -24.85 -40.62
N ASN A 391 -19.86 -24.11 -40.18
CA ASN A 391 -19.86 -23.43 -38.87
C ASN A 391 -20.41 -22.00 -39.01
N PRO A 392 -21.01 -21.41 -37.95
CA PRO A 392 -21.49 -20.02 -37.98
C PRO A 392 -20.39 -19.03 -38.40
N LEU A 393 -20.73 -18.12 -39.31
CA LEU A 393 -19.82 -17.16 -39.92
C LEU A 393 -19.16 -16.31 -38.83
N ALA A 394 -17.83 -16.26 -38.88
CA ALA A 394 -16.99 -15.60 -37.89
C ALA A 394 -15.95 -14.71 -38.58
N GLN A 395 -15.68 -13.54 -38.02
CA GLN A 395 -14.63 -12.64 -38.48
C GLN A 395 -13.66 -12.27 -37.36
N THR A 396 -12.48 -11.83 -37.74
CA THR A 396 -11.57 -11.10 -36.84
C THR A 396 -12.14 -9.70 -36.59
N CYS A 397 -12.15 -9.28 -35.34
CA CYS A 397 -12.59 -7.95 -34.93
C CYS A 397 -11.51 -7.29 -34.06
N SER A 398 -11.55 -5.96 -34.01
CA SER A 398 -10.65 -5.14 -33.21
C SER A 398 -11.36 -3.83 -32.95
N SER A 399 -11.25 -3.32 -31.72
CA SER A 399 -11.75 -2.01 -31.34
C SER A 399 -10.99 -0.92 -32.12
N PRO A 400 -11.62 0.21 -32.49
CA PRO A 400 -11.00 1.21 -33.37
C PRO A 400 -9.68 1.80 -32.85
N ASP A 401 -9.56 1.89 -31.53
CA ASP A 401 -8.41 2.46 -30.82
C ASP A 401 -7.36 1.40 -30.43
N ASN A 402 -7.54 0.14 -30.86
CA ASN A 402 -6.56 -0.92 -30.60
C ASN A 402 -5.47 -0.92 -31.70
N PRO A 403 -4.21 -0.59 -31.38
CA PRO A 403 -3.14 -0.45 -32.37
C PRO A 403 -2.58 -1.80 -32.86
N LEU A 404 -2.88 -2.91 -32.18
CA LEU A 404 -2.36 -4.27 -32.49
C LEU A 404 -0.82 -4.34 -32.51
N ILE A 405 -0.20 -3.66 -31.55
CA ILE A 405 1.24 -3.68 -31.23
C ILE A 405 1.37 -4.30 -29.82
N GLY A 406 2.56 -4.76 -29.44
CA GLY A 406 2.78 -5.32 -28.10
C GLY A 406 2.00 -6.60 -27.82
N GLU A 407 1.36 -6.66 -26.65
CA GLU A 407 0.47 -7.76 -26.28
C GLU A 407 -0.95 -7.62 -26.85
N CYS A 408 -1.31 -6.48 -27.45
CA CYS A 408 -2.64 -6.29 -28.03
C CYS A 408 -2.90 -7.21 -29.22
N ALA A 409 -4.06 -7.85 -29.20
CA ALA A 409 -4.45 -8.87 -30.16
C ALA A 409 -5.92 -8.72 -30.57
N PRO A 410 -6.26 -8.96 -31.84
CA PRO A 410 -7.63 -8.87 -32.32
C PRO A 410 -8.45 -10.06 -31.79
N GLY A 411 -9.70 -9.82 -31.44
CA GLY A 411 -10.65 -10.86 -31.06
C GLY A 411 -11.36 -11.50 -32.25
N SER A 412 -12.37 -12.31 -31.95
CA SER A 412 -13.29 -12.89 -32.95
C SER A 412 -14.74 -12.53 -32.63
N SER A 413 -15.46 -12.08 -33.65
CA SER A 413 -16.91 -11.84 -33.59
C SER A 413 -17.62 -12.90 -34.42
N ARG A 414 -18.77 -13.35 -33.92
CA ARG A 414 -19.65 -14.33 -34.60
C ARG A 414 -20.89 -13.61 -35.12
N CYS A 415 -21.29 -13.94 -36.33
CA CYS A 415 -22.58 -13.51 -36.86
C CYS A 415 -23.70 -14.27 -36.14
N SER A 416 -24.80 -13.57 -35.84
CA SER A 416 -26.02 -14.17 -35.32
C SER A 416 -27.20 -13.30 -35.77
N ALA A 417 -28.04 -13.86 -36.64
CA ALA A 417 -29.18 -13.17 -37.25
C ALA A 417 -28.78 -11.88 -37.98
N GLY A 418 -27.80 -11.96 -38.88
CA GLY A 418 -27.34 -10.83 -39.70
C GLY A 418 -26.64 -9.71 -38.96
N LEU A 419 -26.29 -9.92 -37.69
CA LEU A 419 -25.56 -8.97 -36.85
C LEU A 419 -24.30 -9.62 -36.26
N TRP A 420 -23.21 -8.86 -36.28
CA TRP A 420 -21.96 -9.23 -35.61
C TRP A 420 -22.08 -9.02 -34.10
N GLY A 421 -21.79 -10.07 -33.32
CA GLY A 421 -21.73 -9.99 -31.87
C GLY A 421 -20.51 -9.22 -31.33
N SER A 422 -20.42 -9.10 -30.01
CA SER A 422 -19.26 -8.54 -29.30
C SER A 422 -17.95 -9.21 -29.73
N CYS A 423 -16.84 -8.46 -29.69
CA CYS A 423 -15.52 -9.01 -29.99
C CYS A 423 -15.01 -9.86 -28.82
N ASP A 424 -15.01 -11.19 -28.98
CA ASP A 424 -14.58 -12.12 -27.93
C ASP A 424 -13.07 -12.41 -28.05
N GLY A 425 -12.38 -12.41 -26.92
CA GLY A 425 -10.92 -12.64 -26.85
C GLY A 425 -10.04 -11.51 -27.41
N GLU A 426 -10.55 -10.29 -27.58
CA GLU A 426 -9.70 -9.13 -27.88
C GLU A 426 -8.83 -8.77 -26.66
N VAL A 427 -7.56 -8.45 -26.90
CA VAL A 427 -6.66 -7.85 -25.90
C VAL A 427 -6.49 -6.38 -26.27
N VAL A 428 -6.96 -5.50 -25.39
CA VAL A 428 -6.99 -4.04 -25.56
C VAL A 428 -5.88 -3.36 -24.74
N PRO A 429 -5.46 -2.13 -25.10
CA PRO A 429 -4.53 -1.33 -24.30
C PRO A 429 -4.96 -1.18 -22.84
N VAL A 430 -4.03 -1.40 -21.91
CA VAL A 430 -4.15 -1.10 -20.47
C VAL A 430 -2.95 -0.29 -20.00
N GLU A 431 -2.93 0.22 -18.75
CA GLU A 431 -1.73 0.91 -18.24
C GLU A 431 -0.52 -0.05 -18.16
N GLU A 432 0.67 0.48 -18.43
CA GLU A 432 1.93 -0.25 -18.31
C GLU A 432 2.12 -0.85 -16.92
N SER A 433 2.73 -2.03 -16.90
CA SER A 433 3.26 -2.70 -15.72
C SER A 433 4.74 -2.97 -15.95
N CYS A 434 5.52 -3.12 -14.87
CA CYS A 434 6.92 -3.51 -14.98
C CYS A 434 7.07 -5.01 -15.32
N ASP A 435 6.63 -5.49 -16.49
CA ASP A 435 6.69 -6.91 -16.86
C ASP A 435 7.57 -7.22 -18.11
N ASP A 436 8.37 -6.25 -18.56
CA ASP A 436 9.19 -6.29 -19.80
C ASP A 436 8.33 -6.49 -21.07
N LYS A 437 7.06 -6.04 -21.04
CA LYS A 437 6.16 -6.04 -22.20
C LYS A 437 5.60 -4.64 -22.49
N ASP A 438 4.76 -4.60 -23.50
CA ASP A 438 4.05 -3.45 -24.04
C ASP A 438 2.55 -3.72 -23.79
N ASN A 439 2.03 -3.23 -22.65
CA ASN A 439 0.66 -3.48 -22.18
C ASN A 439 -0.33 -2.44 -22.71
N ASN A 440 0.14 -1.21 -22.94
CA ASN A 440 -0.63 -0.12 -23.56
C ASN A 440 -0.55 -0.12 -25.09
N CYS A 441 0.33 -0.93 -25.66
CA CYS A 441 0.43 -1.21 -27.08
C CYS A 441 0.89 0.02 -27.92
N ASP A 442 1.63 0.96 -27.32
CA ASP A 442 2.17 2.13 -28.04
C ASP A 442 3.46 1.81 -28.84
N GLY A 443 4.06 0.64 -28.59
CA GLY A 443 5.31 0.19 -29.21
C GLY A 443 6.57 0.46 -28.39
N HIS A 444 6.42 0.98 -27.18
CA HIS A 444 7.44 1.01 -26.12
C HIS A 444 7.17 -0.10 -25.09
N VAL A 445 8.01 -0.20 -24.07
CA VAL A 445 8.04 -1.33 -23.12
C VAL A 445 8.40 -0.76 -21.75
N ASP A 446 7.47 -0.89 -20.80
CA ASP A 446 7.50 -0.29 -19.46
C ASP A 446 7.80 1.22 -19.46
N GLU A 447 7.35 2.00 -20.45
CA GLU A 447 7.66 3.43 -20.48
C GLU A 447 6.94 4.22 -19.38
N GLY A 448 7.65 5.20 -18.81
CA GLY A 448 7.23 5.85 -17.57
C GLY A 448 7.48 5.05 -16.29
N MET A 449 7.99 3.80 -16.39
CA MET A 449 8.44 3.01 -15.25
C MET A 449 9.93 3.12 -14.97
N ASN A 450 10.30 3.04 -13.68
CA ASN A 450 11.65 3.32 -13.20
C ASN A 450 12.39 2.04 -12.78
N LYS A 451 13.03 1.38 -13.76
CA LYS A 451 13.83 0.15 -13.54
C LYS A 451 15.09 0.33 -12.68
N LYS A 452 15.56 1.56 -12.49
CA LYS A 452 16.63 1.90 -11.54
C LYS A 452 16.33 3.24 -10.89
N VAL A 453 16.47 3.28 -9.57
CA VAL A 453 16.16 4.46 -8.76
C VAL A 453 17.28 4.68 -7.74
N ASP A 454 17.68 5.94 -7.60
CA ASP A 454 18.43 6.44 -6.44
C ASP A 454 17.43 7.18 -5.55
N MET A 455 17.17 6.68 -4.35
CA MET A 455 16.18 7.22 -3.40
C MET A 455 16.89 8.01 -2.30
N VAL A 456 16.44 9.24 -2.04
CA VAL A 456 17.00 10.12 -1.00
C VAL A 456 15.93 10.44 0.02
N PHE A 457 16.06 9.86 1.20
CA PHE A 457 15.22 10.16 2.36
C PHE A 457 15.84 11.32 3.15
N VAL A 458 15.08 12.39 3.28
CA VAL A 458 15.46 13.64 3.95
C VAL A 458 14.54 13.81 5.15
N VAL A 459 15.02 13.41 6.33
CA VAL A 459 14.19 13.28 7.53
C VAL A 459 14.50 14.41 8.49
N ASP A 460 13.47 15.11 8.94
CA ASP A 460 13.57 16.07 10.02
C ASP A 460 13.78 15.34 11.36
N ILE A 461 14.77 15.83 12.13
CA ILE A 461 15.16 15.32 13.45
C ILE A 461 14.94 16.35 14.57
N SER A 462 14.13 17.38 14.30
CA SER A 462 13.55 18.31 15.28
C SER A 462 12.89 17.58 16.46
N GLY A 463 12.68 18.31 17.56
CA GLY A 463 11.95 17.78 18.72
C GLY A 463 10.46 17.50 18.46
N SER A 464 9.84 18.23 17.53
CA SER A 464 8.43 18.04 17.13
C SER A 464 8.25 16.71 16.39
N MET A 465 9.22 16.34 15.54
CA MET A 465 9.23 15.07 14.80
C MET A 465 9.35 13.79 15.65
N CYS A 466 9.63 13.88 16.96
CA CYS A 466 9.82 12.71 17.81
C CYS A 466 8.70 11.64 17.70
N PRO A 467 7.39 11.97 17.76
CA PRO A 467 6.30 10.98 17.70
C PRO A 467 6.22 10.26 16.35
N TYR A 468 6.59 10.93 15.26
CA TYR A 468 6.54 10.37 13.91
C TYR A 468 7.80 9.56 13.57
N SER A 469 8.97 9.98 14.08
CA SER A 469 10.28 9.46 13.71
C SER A 469 10.45 7.94 13.91
N GLN A 470 9.98 7.39 15.04
CA GLN A 470 10.11 5.96 15.35
C GLN A 470 9.21 5.11 14.45
N THR A 471 7.95 5.53 14.30
CA THR A 471 6.95 4.89 13.42
C THR A 471 7.40 4.93 11.96
N LEU A 472 7.97 6.05 11.52
CA LEU A 472 8.55 6.20 10.19
C LEU A 472 9.75 5.27 9.98
N ALA A 473 10.64 5.10 10.98
CA ALA A 473 11.73 4.13 10.88
C ALA A 473 11.22 2.69 10.78
N GLY A 474 10.15 2.33 11.51
CA GLY A 474 9.47 1.04 11.39
C GLY A 474 8.93 0.81 9.97
N ALA A 475 8.16 1.77 9.46
CA ALA A 475 7.58 1.73 8.12
C ALA A 475 8.66 1.67 7.03
N LEU A 476 9.69 2.52 7.09
CA LEU A 476 10.81 2.49 6.14
C LEU A 476 11.55 1.16 6.18
N ASN A 477 11.80 0.57 7.35
CA ASN A 477 12.45 -0.74 7.47
C ASN A 477 11.61 -1.88 6.87
N ARG A 478 10.28 -1.86 7.04
CA ARG A 478 9.37 -2.85 6.44
C ARG A 478 9.25 -2.67 4.94
N TYR A 479 9.09 -1.43 4.49
CA TYR A 479 8.97 -1.06 3.09
C TYR A 479 10.24 -1.39 2.30
N SER A 480 11.42 -0.99 2.79
CA SER A 480 12.68 -1.18 2.07
C SER A 480 13.16 -2.64 2.01
N ALA A 481 12.55 -3.55 2.78
CA ALA A 481 12.77 -4.99 2.63
C ALA A 481 12.26 -5.54 1.28
N ASN A 482 11.33 -4.83 0.61
CA ASN A 482 10.87 -5.19 -0.74
C ASN A 482 11.95 -5.02 -1.83
N PHE A 483 13.07 -4.36 -1.50
CA PHE A 483 14.17 -3.98 -2.41
C PHE A 483 15.43 -4.82 -2.21
N ASP A 484 15.37 -5.90 -1.42
CA ASP A 484 16.53 -6.73 -1.12
C ASP A 484 16.94 -7.58 -2.33
N GLY A 485 18.10 -7.24 -2.92
CA GLY A 485 18.64 -7.87 -4.13
C GLY A 485 18.57 -7.03 -5.39
N ASP A 486 17.86 -5.90 -5.38
CA ASP A 486 17.71 -5.01 -6.53
C ASP A 486 18.92 -4.10 -6.80
N GLU A 487 18.93 -3.49 -7.99
CA GLU A 487 19.86 -2.40 -8.34
C GLU A 487 19.48 -1.03 -7.74
N HIS A 488 18.42 -0.91 -6.93
CA HIS A 488 18.05 0.34 -6.27
C HIS A 488 19.09 0.76 -5.21
N ARG A 489 19.17 2.06 -4.93
CA ARG A 489 20.11 2.59 -3.94
C ARG A 489 19.47 3.67 -3.09
N PHE A 490 19.98 3.78 -1.88
CA PHE A 490 19.37 4.58 -0.83
C PHE A 490 20.36 5.59 -0.25
N SER A 491 19.84 6.76 0.11
CA SER A 491 20.56 7.80 0.83
C SER A 491 19.71 8.31 1.98
N LEU A 492 20.35 8.67 3.09
CA LEU A 492 19.69 9.18 4.29
C LEU A 492 20.36 10.47 4.73
N LEU A 493 19.59 11.56 4.78
CA LEU A 493 20.01 12.87 5.27
C LEU A 493 19.10 13.25 6.44
N PHE A 494 19.70 13.82 7.48
CA PHE A 494 18.96 14.44 8.57
C PHE A 494 19.07 15.97 8.47
N PHE A 495 17.96 16.66 8.68
CA PHE A 495 17.90 18.12 8.86
C PHE A 495 17.16 18.46 10.16
N PRO A 496 17.34 19.63 10.78
CA PRO A 496 18.34 20.65 10.44
C PRO A 496 19.78 20.17 10.65
N GLY A 497 20.71 20.76 9.90
CA GLY A 497 22.15 20.57 10.08
C GLY A 497 22.63 21.10 11.44
N ALA A 498 23.84 20.72 11.86
CA ALA A 498 24.36 21.13 13.16
C ALA A 498 24.44 22.66 13.30
N PHE A 499 23.84 23.20 14.37
CA PHE A 499 23.66 24.63 14.63
C PHE A 499 24.95 25.45 14.42
N GLY A 500 24.84 26.54 13.65
CA GLY A 500 25.97 27.43 13.33
C GLY A 500 26.90 26.95 12.21
N ARG A 501 26.51 25.93 11.42
CA ARG A 501 27.20 25.53 10.17
C ARG A 501 26.54 26.12 8.93
N SER A 502 27.29 26.09 7.82
CA SER A 502 26.83 26.57 6.51
C SER A 502 26.05 25.53 5.68
N THR A 503 25.82 24.32 6.21
CA THR A 503 25.19 23.20 5.50
C THR A 503 23.85 22.86 6.15
N PRO A 504 22.72 22.86 5.41
CA PRO A 504 21.38 22.72 5.97
C PRO A 504 21.02 21.31 6.47
N TYR A 505 21.84 20.30 6.17
CA TYR A 505 21.63 18.88 6.53
C TYR A 505 22.92 18.21 7.03
N ARG A 506 22.79 16.96 7.48
CA ARG A 506 23.87 15.99 7.74
C ARG A 506 23.60 14.70 6.96
N ILE A 507 24.56 14.28 6.13
CA ILE A 507 24.51 12.99 5.43
C ILE A 507 24.81 11.86 6.42
N ILE A 508 23.97 10.83 6.44
CA ILE A 508 24.13 9.59 7.23
C ILE A 508 24.50 8.42 6.30
N ALA A 509 23.81 8.31 5.16
CA ALA A 509 24.09 7.36 4.09
C ALA A 509 24.02 8.06 2.72
N ASN A 510 24.83 7.61 1.76
CA ASN A 510 24.93 8.21 0.41
C ASN A 510 25.12 7.11 -0.63
N ASN A 511 24.05 6.88 -1.41
CA ASN A 511 23.98 5.93 -2.51
C ASN A 511 24.43 4.50 -2.16
N VAL A 512 23.92 3.97 -1.05
CA VAL A 512 24.25 2.65 -0.48
C VAL A 512 23.18 1.58 -0.79
N ASP A 513 23.50 0.31 -0.54
CA ASP A 513 22.54 -0.80 -0.59
C ASP A 513 21.53 -0.78 0.58
N PHE A 514 20.47 -1.58 0.46
CA PHE A 514 19.42 -1.68 1.47
C PHE A 514 19.96 -2.02 2.88
N ALA A 515 20.81 -3.04 3.01
CA ALA A 515 21.36 -3.45 4.30
C ALA A 515 22.14 -2.32 5.00
N SER A 516 22.91 -1.54 4.24
CA SER A 516 23.63 -0.36 4.73
C SER A 516 22.71 0.80 5.08
N PHE A 517 21.60 0.97 4.35
CA PHE A 517 20.56 1.96 4.66
C PHE A 517 19.77 1.60 5.92
N GLN A 518 19.41 0.34 6.11
CA GLN A 518 18.79 -0.15 7.35
C GLN A 518 19.67 0.12 8.58
N ALA A 519 21.00 -0.10 8.46
CA ALA A 519 21.98 0.24 9.49
C ALA A 519 22.17 1.76 9.70
N ALA A 520 21.79 2.59 8.72
CA ALA A 520 21.75 4.04 8.86
C ALA A 520 20.44 4.51 9.53
N LEU A 521 19.30 3.89 9.22
CA LEU A 521 18.02 4.15 9.86
C LEU A 521 18.04 3.83 11.36
N SER A 522 18.82 2.84 11.81
CA SER A 522 18.99 2.59 13.25
C SER A 522 19.70 3.72 14.02
N GLN A 523 20.21 4.74 13.32
CA GLN A 523 20.80 5.96 13.90
C GLN A 523 19.80 7.13 13.90
N LEU A 524 18.58 6.94 13.40
CA LEU A 524 17.51 7.93 13.48
C LEU A 524 17.15 8.13 14.95
N ASN A 525 17.36 9.35 15.43
CA ASN A 525 16.98 9.79 16.76
C ASN A 525 16.60 11.26 16.65
N CYS A 526 15.43 11.64 17.15
CA CYS A 526 15.04 13.03 17.23
C CYS A 526 15.91 13.73 18.29
N SER A 527 16.56 14.84 17.91
CA SER A 527 17.37 15.64 18.81
C SER A 527 17.67 17.01 18.17
N GLY A 528 16.89 18.03 18.53
CA GLY A 528 17.19 19.40 18.11
C GLY A 528 16.13 20.42 18.48
N ASP A 529 16.60 21.62 18.78
CA ASP A 529 15.86 22.88 18.60
C ASP A 529 16.58 23.64 17.46
N GLY A 530 15.85 24.18 16.47
CA GLY A 530 16.44 25.07 15.46
C GLY A 530 15.64 25.13 14.16
N ASP A 531 15.73 26.23 13.40
CA ASP A 531 15.02 26.38 12.13
C ASP A 531 15.34 25.26 11.12
N GLU A 532 14.31 24.63 10.56
CA GLU A 532 14.34 23.49 9.63
C GLU A 532 14.35 23.96 8.15
N PRO A 533 15.51 24.07 7.48
CA PRO A 533 15.62 24.78 6.19
C PRO A 533 15.26 23.89 4.98
N SER A 534 14.05 23.33 4.95
CA SER A 534 13.65 22.32 3.94
C SER A 534 13.85 22.81 2.49
N TYR A 535 13.59 24.08 2.18
CA TYR A 535 13.86 24.63 0.84
C TYR A 535 15.35 24.62 0.47
N ASP A 536 16.26 24.94 1.39
CA ASP A 536 17.70 24.92 1.12
C ASP A 536 18.19 23.48 0.87
N VAL A 537 17.67 22.50 1.62
CA VAL A 537 18.00 21.08 1.43
C VAL A 537 17.56 20.60 0.04
N LEU A 538 16.33 20.91 -0.38
CA LEU A 538 15.80 20.53 -1.69
C LEU A 538 16.56 21.23 -2.83
N LEU A 539 16.91 22.52 -2.67
CA LEU A 539 17.68 23.27 -3.66
C LEU A 539 19.11 22.72 -3.83
N GLU A 540 19.77 22.33 -2.74
CA GLU A 540 21.08 21.68 -2.81
C GLU A 540 21.01 20.29 -3.45
N LEU A 541 20.05 19.44 -3.05
CA LEU A 541 19.91 18.08 -3.58
C LEU A 541 19.69 18.04 -5.09
N THR A 542 18.91 19.00 -5.62
CA THR A 542 18.56 19.11 -7.03
C THR A 542 19.60 19.87 -7.87
N SER A 543 20.73 20.30 -7.28
CA SER A 543 21.72 21.15 -7.96
C SER A 543 22.92 20.33 -8.49
N PRO A 544 23.24 20.38 -9.79
CA PRO A 544 24.40 19.67 -10.36
C PRO A 544 25.75 20.14 -9.81
N SER A 545 25.78 21.31 -9.17
CA SER A 545 27.00 21.97 -8.70
C SER A 545 27.24 21.86 -7.19
N THR A 546 26.21 21.50 -6.42
CA THR A 546 26.25 21.46 -4.95
C THR A 546 25.62 20.21 -4.35
N THR A 547 25.03 19.31 -5.15
CA THR A 547 24.35 18.14 -4.61
C THR A 547 25.30 17.23 -3.81
N PRO A 548 24.92 16.84 -2.58
CA PRO A 548 25.72 15.93 -1.76
C PRO A 548 25.65 14.48 -2.22
N ILE A 549 24.67 14.12 -3.07
CA ILE A 549 24.39 12.75 -3.47
C ILE A 549 25.11 12.40 -4.77
N ASN A 550 25.73 11.22 -4.78
CA ASN A 550 26.42 10.69 -5.96
C ASN A 550 25.41 10.02 -6.91
N TRP A 551 24.48 10.80 -7.46
CA TRP A 551 23.44 10.33 -8.38
C TRP A 551 24.03 9.51 -9.54
N ARG A 552 23.47 8.33 -9.79
CA ARG A 552 23.77 7.54 -10.99
C ARG A 552 23.28 8.23 -12.27
N SER A 553 23.99 7.97 -13.36
CA SER A 553 23.63 8.40 -14.72
C SER A 553 22.63 7.48 -15.43
N ASP A 554 22.27 6.35 -14.81
CA ASP A 554 21.34 5.34 -15.33
C ASP A 554 20.16 5.08 -14.38
N ALA A 555 19.88 6.00 -13.45
CA ALA A 555 18.80 5.86 -12.48
C ALA A 555 17.99 7.17 -12.33
N THR A 556 16.69 7.01 -12.06
CA THR A 556 15.78 8.13 -11.80
C THR A 556 15.99 8.68 -10.38
N PRO A 557 16.10 10.00 -10.20
CA PRO A 557 16.30 10.60 -8.88
C PRO A 557 14.97 10.76 -8.12
N TYR A 558 14.83 10.08 -6.98
CA TYR A 558 13.72 10.24 -6.04
C TYR A 558 14.17 11.00 -4.79
N ILE A 559 13.39 12.00 -4.35
CA ILE A 559 13.60 12.77 -3.12
C ILE A 559 12.33 12.71 -2.28
N ILE A 560 12.44 12.17 -1.07
CA ILE A 560 11.36 12.06 -0.10
C ILE A 560 11.75 12.91 1.10
N LEU A 561 11.13 14.09 1.23
CA LEU A 561 11.35 14.98 2.38
C LEU A 561 10.24 14.81 3.40
N ILE A 562 10.61 14.71 4.67
CA ILE A 562 9.73 14.29 5.76
C ILE A 562 9.92 15.24 6.94
N GLY A 563 8.87 15.95 7.34
CA GLY A 563 8.90 16.91 8.44
C GLY A 563 7.52 17.46 8.80
N ASP A 564 7.31 17.78 10.07
CA ASP A 564 6.02 18.23 10.62
C ASP A 564 5.87 19.76 10.72
N GLU A 565 6.73 20.49 10.00
CA GLU A 565 6.88 21.94 10.05
C GLU A 565 6.65 22.61 8.66
N PRO A 566 6.13 23.85 8.60
CA PRO A 566 6.04 24.63 7.37
C PRO A 566 7.44 24.90 6.80
N ALA A 567 7.57 24.97 5.47
CA ALA A 567 8.88 25.11 4.84
C ALA A 567 9.62 26.40 5.26
N ARG A 568 10.80 26.25 5.86
CA ARG A 568 11.70 27.36 6.23
C ARG A 568 12.92 27.41 5.31
N THR A 569 13.69 28.49 5.42
CA THR A 569 14.94 28.68 4.67
C THR A 569 15.99 29.48 5.45
N TRP A 570 17.26 29.16 5.25
CA TRP A 570 18.39 29.93 5.78
C TRP A 570 18.95 30.94 4.76
N ASN A 571 18.93 30.62 3.46
CA ASN A 571 19.48 31.48 2.41
C ASN A 571 18.42 32.26 1.61
N ASN A 572 17.20 32.41 2.14
CA ASN A 572 16.07 33.11 1.49
C ASN A 572 15.71 32.47 0.13
N VAL A 573 15.67 31.13 0.09
CA VAL A 573 15.17 30.33 -1.02
C VAL A 573 13.64 30.41 -1.05
N SER A 574 13.03 30.51 -2.24
CA SER A 574 11.59 30.42 -2.40
C SER A 574 11.15 29.09 -3.02
N GLN A 575 9.91 28.71 -2.78
CA GLN A 575 9.24 27.55 -3.37
C GLN A 575 9.40 27.51 -4.90
N GLN A 576 9.21 28.65 -5.58
CA GLN A 576 9.34 28.79 -7.03
C GLN A 576 10.76 28.47 -7.54
N MET A 577 11.79 28.75 -6.74
CA MET A 577 13.18 28.44 -7.12
C MET A 577 13.41 26.93 -7.12
N VAL A 578 12.93 26.23 -6.08
CA VAL A 578 13.02 24.77 -5.98
C VAL A 578 12.12 24.11 -7.02
N ALA A 579 10.91 24.60 -7.24
CA ALA A 579 9.97 24.12 -8.25
C ALA A 579 10.53 24.24 -9.67
N ALA A 580 11.16 25.37 -10.02
CA ALA A 580 11.79 25.54 -11.33
C ALA A 580 12.93 24.54 -11.60
N GLN A 581 13.60 24.09 -10.54
CA GLN A 581 14.76 23.19 -10.59
C GLN A 581 14.36 21.71 -10.55
N THR A 582 13.32 21.36 -9.80
CA THR A 582 12.70 20.02 -9.81
C THR A 582 11.93 19.77 -11.11
N ALA A 583 11.31 20.78 -11.72
CA ALA A 583 10.63 20.68 -13.01
C ALA A 583 11.58 20.65 -14.23
N ASN A 584 12.88 20.88 -14.02
CA ASN A 584 13.90 20.81 -15.06
C ASN A 584 15.12 20.09 -14.48
N CYS A 585 15.04 18.76 -14.38
CA CYS A 585 16.07 17.95 -13.73
C CYS A 585 17.45 18.17 -14.39
N GLN A 586 18.43 18.53 -13.55
CA GLN A 586 19.84 18.77 -13.96
C GLN A 586 20.83 17.84 -13.25
N ILE A 587 20.33 16.98 -12.35
CA ILE A 587 21.10 15.93 -11.66
C ILE A 587 21.00 14.61 -12.44
N ALA A 588 21.73 13.58 -11.99
CA ALA A 588 21.79 12.28 -12.68
C ALA A 588 22.22 12.45 -14.17
N ASN A 589 21.44 11.90 -15.10
CA ASN A 589 21.59 12.06 -16.55
C ASN A 589 20.24 12.44 -17.19
N CYS A 590 19.43 13.20 -16.44
CA CYS A 590 18.15 13.72 -16.90
C CYS A 590 18.27 14.47 -18.23
N GLN A 591 17.33 14.22 -19.14
CA GLN A 591 17.19 14.91 -20.40
C GLN A 591 16.40 16.21 -20.25
N PRO A 592 16.51 17.16 -21.20
CA PRO A 592 15.74 18.41 -21.15
C PRO A 592 14.23 18.16 -21.23
N GLY A 593 13.54 18.33 -20.11
CA GLY A 593 12.10 18.05 -19.95
C GLY A 593 11.80 17.08 -18.80
N ASP A 594 12.80 16.33 -18.34
CA ASP A 594 12.66 15.38 -17.24
C ASP A 594 12.44 16.11 -15.91
N LYS A 595 11.61 15.50 -15.06
CA LYS A 595 11.32 15.93 -13.68
C LYS A 595 12.18 15.15 -12.68
N VAL A 596 12.40 15.72 -11.50
CA VAL A 596 12.88 14.98 -10.32
C VAL A 596 11.67 14.43 -9.58
N GLU A 597 11.66 13.16 -9.21
CA GLU A 597 10.53 12.60 -8.47
C GLU A 597 10.57 13.06 -7.00
N VAL A 598 9.80 14.10 -6.68
CA VAL A 598 9.74 14.70 -5.33
C VAL A 598 8.42 14.37 -4.64
N PHE A 599 8.54 13.93 -3.38
CA PHE A 599 7.44 13.61 -2.49
C PHE A 599 7.70 14.24 -1.10
N ILE A 600 6.64 14.75 -0.47
CA ILE A 600 6.74 15.48 0.80
C ILE A 600 5.77 14.87 1.82
N ILE A 601 6.28 14.30 2.91
CA ILE A 601 5.47 13.79 4.01
C ILE A 601 5.40 14.88 5.10
N THR A 602 4.23 15.48 5.29
CA THR A 602 3.98 16.62 6.20
C THR A 602 2.50 16.74 6.54
N HIS A 603 2.09 17.74 7.31
CA HIS A 603 0.68 17.97 7.61
C HIS A 603 -0.11 18.56 6.41
N LYS A 604 -1.24 17.94 6.08
CA LYS A 604 -2.28 18.34 5.13
C LYS A 604 -3.55 18.62 5.95
N GLY A 605 -3.92 19.89 6.10
CA GLY A 605 -4.96 20.27 7.06
C GLY A 605 -6.34 19.72 6.69
N GLY A 606 -6.91 18.88 7.56
CA GLY A 606 -8.25 18.28 7.37
C GLY A 606 -9.12 18.12 8.62
N GLY A 607 -8.58 18.32 9.83
CA GLY A 607 -9.32 18.13 11.08
C GLY A 607 -9.95 19.43 11.61
N SER A 608 -11.27 19.43 11.83
CA SER A 608 -11.98 20.52 12.55
C SER A 608 -11.77 20.45 14.06
N GLY A 609 -10.51 20.44 14.50
CA GLY A 609 -10.10 20.36 15.90
C GLY A 609 -10.17 21.71 16.62
N SER A 610 -11.28 21.98 17.32
CA SER A 610 -11.30 23.04 18.32
C SER A 610 -10.54 22.57 19.55
N TRP A 611 -9.46 23.28 19.92
CA TRP A 611 -8.51 23.00 21.01
C TRP A 611 -7.47 21.89 20.74
N GLY A 612 -6.26 22.28 20.30
CA GLY A 612 -5.05 21.60 20.81
C GLY A 612 -3.96 21.10 19.85
N GLY A 613 -4.03 21.30 18.53
CA GLY A 613 -2.96 20.86 17.60
C GLY A 613 -3.50 20.38 16.25
N SER A 614 -2.61 20.17 15.27
CA SER A 614 -2.87 19.59 13.92
C SER A 614 -3.93 20.24 13.01
N GLY A 615 -4.51 21.38 13.35
CA GLY A 615 -5.39 22.16 12.46
C GLY A 615 -4.66 23.01 11.40
N GLN A 616 -3.43 22.67 11.02
CA GLN A 616 -2.62 23.45 10.07
C GLN A 616 -2.28 22.66 8.80
N ASP A 617 -2.43 23.31 7.66
CA ASP A 617 -2.10 22.77 6.35
C ASP A 617 -0.76 23.31 5.85
N TYR A 618 0.25 22.45 5.79
CA TYR A 618 1.57 22.79 5.26
C TYR A 618 1.75 22.38 3.79
N SER A 619 0.77 21.72 3.17
CA SER A 619 0.83 21.33 1.75
C SER A 619 1.06 22.50 0.81
N SER A 620 0.48 23.67 1.13
CA SER A 620 0.63 24.91 0.36
C SER A 620 2.08 25.40 0.20
N TYR A 621 2.98 25.07 1.14
CA TYR A 621 4.41 25.39 1.07
C TYR A 621 5.19 24.49 0.10
N TYR A 622 4.60 23.40 -0.36
CA TYR A 622 5.29 22.40 -1.19
C TYR A 622 4.58 22.14 -2.52
N ILE A 623 3.33 22.56 -2.69
CA ILE A 623 2.48 22.21 -3.84
C ILE A 623 3.08 22.55 -5.22
N GLU A 624 3.82 23.66 -5.36
CA GLU A 624 4.51 23.98 -6.63
C GLU A 624 5.73 23.08 -6.89
N ILE A 625 6.45 22.67 -5.84
CA ILE A 625 7.59 21.74 -5.93
C ILE A 625 7.08 20.35 -6.33
N CYS A 626 5.91 19.99 -5.81
CA CYS A 626 5.13 18.81 -6.17
C CYS A 626 4.25 19.01 -7.42
N TYR A 627 4.57 19.93 -8.33
CA TYR A 627 3.93 20.09 -9.65
C TYR A 627 2.42 20.39 -9.67
N GLN A 628 1.84 20.89 -8.58
CA GLN A 628 0.39 21.01 -8.33
C GLN A 628 -0.32 19.65 -8.14
N GLU A 629 0.43 18.56 -7.94
CA GLU A 629 -0.08 17.20 -7.73
C GLU A 629 -0.19 16.94 -6.21
N SER A 630 -1.40 17.08 -5.64
CA SER A 630 -1.64 16.94 -4.19
C SER A 630 -1.43 15.52 -3.65
N SER A 631 -1.35 14.51 -4.52
CA SER A 631 -0.98 13.12 -4.22
C SER A 631 0.50 12.95 -3.86
N ARG A 632 1.38 13.84 -4.31
CA ARG A 632 2.82 13.85 -3.96
C ARG A 632 3.11 14.44 -2.58
N ILE A 633 2.09 14.98 -1.92
CA ILE A 633 2.16 15.42 -0.53
C ILE A 633 1.39 14.37 0.28
N ILE A 634 1.98 13.87 1.35
CA ILE A 634 1.46 12.73 2.13
C ILE A 634 1.26 13.18 3.57
N GLU A 635 0.16 12.77 4.19
CA GLU A 635 -0.16 13.15 5.56
C GLU A 635 0.75 12.44 6.56
N ILE A 636 1.36 13.21 7.47
CA ILE A 636 2.19 12.68 8.54
C ILE A 636 1.37 12.23 9.78
N TYR A 637 0.18 12.79 10.01
CA TYR A 637 -0.61 12.54 11.22
C TYR A 637 -1.93 11.78 10.97
N PRO A 638 -2.33 10.83 11.86
CA PRO A 638 -1.61 10.36 13.05
C PRO A 638 -0.35 9.56 12.69
N ALA A 639 0.55 9.34 13.65
CA ALA A 639 1.71 8.49 13.42
C ALA A 639 1.28 7.01 13.39
N ASP A 640 1.13 6.43 12.20
CA ASP A 640 0.72 5.03 12.01
C ASP A 640 1.68 4.29 11.07
N GLU A 641 2.18 3.12 11.49
CA GLU A 641 3.23 2.39 10.75
C GLU A 641 2.67 1.72 9.49
N ASP A 642 1.47 1.14 9.58
CA ASP A 642 0.86 0.44 8.45
C ASP A 642 0.41 1.45 7.40
N ARG A 643 -0.18 2.59 7.80
CA ARG A 643 -0.50 3.68 6.86
C ARG A 643 0.75 4.19 6.16
N TYR A 644 1.83 4.48 6.88
CA TYR A 644 3.08 4.91 6.24
C TYR A 644 3.63 3.87 5.27
N VAL A 645 3.50 2.56 5.54
CA VAL A 645 3.87 1.54 4.55
C VAL A 645 2.99 1.65 3.31
N GLN A 646 1.67 1.79 3.44
CA GLN A 646 0.76 1.97 2.29
C GLN A 646 1.03 3.27 1.51
N ASP A 647 1.26 4.37 2.22
CA ASP A 647 1.62 5.68 1.63
C ASP A 647 2.92 5.56 0.82
N LEU A 648 3.94 4.87 1.35
CA LEU A 648 5.19 4.59 0.64
C LEU A 648 4.97 3.64 -0.56
N LEU A 649 4.18 2.56 -0.43
CA LEU A 649 3.82 1.73 -1.59
C LEU A 649 3.20 2.60 -2.71
N GLY A 650 2.35 3.58 -2.36
CA GLY A 650 1.81 4.60 -3.27
C GLY A 650 2.87 5.49 -3.95
N VAL A 651 3.86 6.00 -3.20
CA VAL A 651 4.98 6.81 -3.74
C VAL A 651 5.73 6.10 -4.87
N PHE A 652 5.87 4.78 -4.75
CA PHE A 652 6.79 4.00 -5.56
C PHE A 652 6.10 3.02 -6.52
N GLN A 653 4.79 3.17 -6.78
CA GLN A 653 4.05 2.36 -7.76
C GLN A 653 4.72 2.29 -9.14
N LYS A 654 5.43 3.36 -9.55
CA LYS A 654 6.20 3.44 -10.81
C LYS A 654 7.64 2.92 -10.72
N VAL A 655 8.02 2.26 -9.63
CA VAL A 655 9.34 1.64 -9.46
C VAL A 655 9.21 0.15 -9.68
N CYS A 656 10.09 -0.40 -10.52
CA CYS A 656 10.10 -1.83 -10.83
C CYS A 656 10.97 -2.57 -9.83
N LEU A 657 10.41 -3.55 -9.12
CA LEU A 657 11.13 -4.52 -8.30
C LEU A 657 11.54 -5.73 -9.14
N THR A 658 12.66 -6.38 -8.83
CA THR A 658 13.01 -7.68 -9.42
C THR A 658 12.46 -8.83 -8.55
N GLY A 659 11.54 -9.60 -9.11
CA GLY A 659 11.00 -10.81 -8.48
C GLY A 659 12.04 -11.93 -8.34
N ALA A 660 11.78 -12.86 -7.42
CA ALA A 660 12.68 -13.98 -7.11
C ALA A 660 12.87 -15.00 -8.25
N ASP A 661 12.06 -14.92 -9.30
CA ASP A 661 12.13 -15.69 -10.54
C ASP A 661 12.85 -14.93 -11.69
N GLY A 662 13.16 -13.64 -11.50
CA GLY A 662 13.79 -12.77 -12.47
C GLY A 662 12.81 -12.03 -13.40
N GLY A 663 11.50 -12.12 -13.18
CA GLY A 663 10.54 -11.17 -13.75
C GLY A 663 10.53 -9.87 -12.94
N MET A 664 10.19 -8.74 -13.56
CA MET A 664 9.94 -7.51 -12.82
C MET A 664 8.47 -7.43 -12.36
N SER A 665 8.17 -6.55 -11.40
CA SER A 665 6.80 -6.16 -11.04
C SER A 665 6.78 -4.77 -10.40
N PRO A 666 5.70 -3.99 -10.55
CA PRO A 666 5.56 -2.72 -9.82
C PRO A 666 5.44 -2.98 -8.31
N VAL A 667 5.72 -1.96 -7.50
CA VAL A 667 5.53 -1.99 -6.04
C VAL A 667 4.02 -2.09 -5.71
N GLY A 668 3.53 -3.33 -5.60
CA GLY A 668 2.11 -3.65 -5.47
C GLY A 668 1.60 -3.74 -4.03
N LEU A 669 0.32 -3.39 -3.84
CA LEU A 669 -0.41 -3.44 -2.56
C LEU A 669 -0.77 -4.89 -2.14
N ASP A 670 -0.64 -5.86 -3.05
CA ASP A 670 -0.94 -7.28 -2.84
C ASP A 670 0.29 -8.10 -2.44
N GLY A 671 0.76 -7.97 -1.20
CA GLY A 671 1.89 -8.77 -0.75
C GLY A 671 2.45 -8.45 0.63
N GLY A 672 1.80 -8.93 1.69
CA GLY A 672 2.51 -9.21 2.96
C GLY A 672 3.64 -10.23 2.73
N PRO A 673 4.65 -10.32 3.63
CA PRO A 673 5.84 -11.12 3.41
C PRO A 673 5.50 -12.58 3.07
N THR A 674 5.95 -13.03 1.90
CA THR A 674 5.55 -14.30 1.28
C THR A 674 6.12 -15.53 1.99
N GLY A 675 5.47 -15.88 3.10
CA GLY A 675 5.60 -17.19 3.73
C GLY A 675 5.09 -18.29 2.79
N ALA A 676 6.00 -19.12 2.29
CA ALA A 676 5.71 -20.14 1.29
C ALA A 676 4.56 -21.10 1.68
N SER A 677 3.65 -21.36 0.74
CA SER A 677 2.88 -22.61 0.71
C SER A 677 2.58 -23.04 -0.73
N ASP A 678 2.98 -24.28 -1.06
CA ASP A 678 2.75 -24.90 -2.37
C ASP A 678 1.25 -25.17 -2.61
N GLY A 679 0.75 -24.83 -3.81
CA GLY A 679 -0.65 -24.99 -4.17
C GLY A 679 -0.92 -25.04 -5.68
N GLY A 680 -0.11 -25.80 -6.44
CA GLY A 680 -0.20 -25.83 -7.91
C GLY A 680 -1.55 -26.34 -8.45
N PRO A 681 -2.09 -25.75 -9.55
CA PRO A 681 -3.39 -26.11 -10.09
C PRO A 681 -3.36 -27.47 -10.81
N SER A 682 -4.35 -28.31 -10.50
CA SER A 682 -4.52 -29.62 -11.16
C SER A 682 -5.27 -29.47 -12.49
N LYS A 683 -4.66 -29.97 -13.57
CA LYS A 683 -5.35 -30.12 -14.87
C LYS A 683 -6.50 -31.13 -14.78
N PRO A 684 -7.61 -30.91 -15.50
CA PRO A 684 -8.58 -31.97 -15.78
C PRO A 684 -8.14 -32.79 -17.00
N ASP A 685 -7.71 -34.04 -16.80
CA ASP A 685 -7.67 -35.05 -17.87
C ASP A 685 -9.03 -35.75 -17.98
N GLY A 686 -9.53 -35.93 -19.20
CA GLY A 686 -10.87 -36.43 -19.46
C GLY A 686 -11.00 -37.93 -19.72
N GLY A 687 -12.11 -38.50 -19.23
CA GLY A 687 -12.77 -39.71 -19.76
C GLY A 687 -12.24 -41.07 -19.29
N PRO A 688 -13.00 -42.16 -19.55
CA PRO A 688 -14.31 -42.21 -20.23
C PRO A 688 -15.53 -42.25 -19.28
#